data_AF-A0A660YPW8-F1
#
_entry.id   AF-A0A660YPW8-F1
#
_cell.length_a   1.000
_cell.length_b   1.000
_cell.length_c   1.000
_cell.angle_alpha   90.00
_cell.angle_beta   90.00
_cell.angle_gamma   90.00
#
_symmetry.space_group_name_H-M   'P 1'
#
loop_
_entity.id
_entity.type
_entity.pdbx_description
1 polymer ?
#
loop_
_entity_poly.entity_id
_entity_poly.type
_entity_poly.pdbx_seq_one_letter_code
_entity_poly.pdbx_strand_id
1 'polypeptide(L)'
;SCDQDDIGFFDKYEDMAYSWDIDGVGAGGLRTGILGFAFLESPGIPTDGIDNDDDGLIDEKRDNQATRIVGPYDGIADLQKFLDWYSLTEEDLKQHWDADEDQDWQDGNDVNGNGVYDEDEDPGDDVGLDGVGPGELNYYGPDEGECNHKPDFLEGYGCEPNFAFTDISESDMLGLTSFHLFEHPNPGDIPFMRHDKECWELFALPALVEFTGQVTNLIETFGSGVFPLYKGRTERISMSELHSYEELAGLMSSEHSAPALFQKKRIVQVIYESDYRFVRPPKMPTLKAIPGDGKVILTWDDVADKLTREPMLKGINDFEGYKLYKATDKYFADAEVLVDMYGNPIGKKPIFQCDLKDGKKGAAEFALINGEAFYLGNDTGIQHYFVDEDVENGRTYYYGLVAYDYGIEGLEVNIMPAENNLVIELDEEENIRYTGKNVQIVTPYQQAAGYIPPSIKMEDKTSLVGNLEVIPQILDLNSVKPNNTYKVTFSVDTVGHLRPMAQFRSKYDLLYVNNGFSVYNITEGDSLVYQETPDKFPMDNLLYDIRGEYWYFNENLTSDPFEGLQITIHSLKNTAEFDPERSGWIVGDAPIQVVPSTEESKYFPWQYEIVFTGEDSVYVSRVTSTKSIKNANNLLVDENVLLGQAFNFYVINKSFPDSNGSYEKLDLVVEDVNNSGEFELSEDNILVGHTFKFGNNIYWGGTVFVINFRDAVALNRMPKPNDVYRVDFKRPFIETDSLVFTVCPAVEMAKEKLKSSLDNIKVVPNPYIATNAMEPAVSNPFLNQRRRLMFTHIPANCTIKIFTASGVFVDEIKVDNPPDKGIVHWDMLTKEGLEIAPGIYIYHIRSGKTGEEKLGKFAVVK
;
A
#
# COMPACT_ATOMS: atom_id res chain seq x y z
N SER A 1 -10.37 6.96 52.92
CA SER A 1 -10.71 8.38 52.72
C SER A 1 -10.11 8.73 51.38
N CYS A 2 -10.82 8.30 50.35
CA CYS A 2 -10.62 8.72 48.99
C CYS A 2 -11.96 9.36 48.60
N ASP A 3 -11.98 10.16 47.54
CA ASP A 3 -13.19 10.52 46.79
C ASP A 3 -13.86 11.84 47.22
N GLN A 4 -13.10 12.91 47.52
CA GLN A 4 -13.62 14.29 47.64
C GLN A 4 -12.54 15.31 47.22
N ASP A 5 -12.02 15.15 46.01
CA ASP A 5 -10.83 15.84 45.48
C ASP A 5 -11.11 16.70 44.25
N ASP A 6 -12.33 16.64 43.72
CA ASP A 6 -12.64 17.22 42.41
C ASP A 6 -12.81 18.74 42.47
N ILE A 7 -12.33 19.41 41.41
CA ILE A 7 -12.51 20.83 41.14
C ILE A 7 -13.10 20.96 39.73
N GLY A 8 -14.05 21.88 39.56
CA GLY A 8 -14.64 22.21 38.26
C GLY A 8 -14.56 23.70 37.97
N PHE A 9 -14.44 24.06 36.70
CA PHE A 9 -14.40 25.42 36.19
C PHE A 9 -15.25 25.55 34.92
N PHE A 10 -15.73 26.75 34.63
CA PHE A 10 -16.47 27.07 33.40
C PHE A 10 -15.84 28.27 32.72
N ASP A 11 -15.34 28.07 31.50
CA ASP A 11 -14.78 29.12 30.67
C ASP A 11 -15.89 29.67 29.76
N LYS A 12 -16.23 30.95 29.95
CA LYS A 12 -17.26 31.66 29.18
C LYS A 12 -16.83 32.00 27.75
N TYR A 13 -15.53 32.10 27.50
CA TYR A 13 -15.02 32.42 26.18
C TYR A 13 -14.94 31.17 25.31
N GLU A 14 -14.54 30.05 25.91
CA GLU A 14 -14.49 28.76 25.22
C GLU A 14 -15.82 27.98 25.31
N ASP A 15 -16.86 28.53 25.95
CA ASP A 15 -18.17 27.91 26.23
C ASP A 15 -18.09 26.45 26.70
N MET A 16 -17.20 26.21 27.68
CA MET A 16 -16.83 24.87 28.13
C MET A 16 -16.73 24.77 29.65
N ALA A 17 -17.38 23.74 30.21
CA ALA A 17 -17.17 23.30 31.59
C ALA A 17 -16.12 22.19 31.64
N TYR A 18 -15.25 22.17 32.63
CA TYR A 18 -14.31 21.05 32.83
C TYR A 18 -13.95 20.83 34.28
N SER A 19 -13.64 19.57 34.61
CA SER A 19 -13.32 19.11 35.96
C SER A 19 -12.10 18.19 36.01
N TRP A 20 -11.36 18.27 37.12
CA TRP A 20 -10.13 17.51 37.37
C TRP A 20 -9.96 17.20 38.86
N ASP A 21 -9.08 16.22 39.14
CA ASP A 21 -8.66 15.84 40.48
C ASP A 21 -7.51 16.75 40.97
N ILE A 22 -7.62 17.30 42.19
CA ILE A 22 -6.65 18.26 42.75
C ILE A 22 -5.21 17.74 42.84
N ASP A 23 -4.98 16.44 43.04
CA ASP A 23 -3.64 15.87 43.14
C ASP A 23 -3.25 15.05 41.91
N GLY A 24 -4.20 14.81 41.01
CA GLY A 24 -3.99 14.10 39.75
C GLY A 24 -3.84 12.60 39.94
N VAL A 25 -4.26 12.04 41.08
CA VAL A 25 -4.05 10.63 41.46
C VAL A 25 -5.37 9.95 41.79
N GLY A 26 -5.82 9.10 40.87
CA GLY A 26 -7.03 8.31 41.04
C GLY A 26 -6.83 7.05 41.87
N ALA A 27 -7.91 6.26 41.96
CA ALA A 27 -7.91 4.99 42.65
C ALA A 27 -6.80 4.04 42.13
N GLY A 28 -5.96 3.55 43.05
CA GLY A 28 -4.84 2.66 42.73
C GLY A 28 -3.53 3.36 42.37
N GLY A 29 -3.46 4.70 42.49
CA GLY A 29 -2.24 5.46 42.23
C GLY A 29 -2.00 5.77 40.74
N LEU A 30 -3.04 5.61 39.91
CA LEU A 30 -3.01 5.93 38.49
C LEU A 30 -3.21 7.43 38.29
N ARG A 31 -2.53 8.01 37.32
CA ARG A 31 -2.72 9.42 36.95
C ARG A 31 -4.14 9.63 36.42
N THR A 32 -4.84 10.65 36.93
CA THR A 32 -6.17 11.05 36.42
C THR A 32 -6.04 12.03 35.27
N GLY A 33 -6.99 11.95 34.34
CA GLY A 33 -7.17 12.94 33.26
C GLY A 33 -8.16 14.02 33.67
N ILE A 34 -8.44 14.91 32.72
CA ILE A 34 -9.47 15.96 32.81
C ILE A 34 -10.64 15.55 31.94
N LEU A 35 -11.84 15.92 32.37
CA LEU A 35 -13.08 15.81 31.62
C LEU A 35 -13.62 17.21 31.33
N GLY A 36 -14.04 17.47 30.10
CA GLY A 36 -14.69 18.72 29.70
C GLY A 36 -15.93 18.48 28.85
N PHE A 37 -16.91 19.37 28.99
CA PHE A 37 -18.14 19.43 28.20
C PHE A 37 -18.27 20.80 27.54
N ALA A 38 -18.42 20.82 26.22
CA ALA A 38 -18.62 22.05 25.45
C ALA A 38 -19.88 21.95 24.59
N PHE A 39 -20.62 23.06 24.52
CA PHE A 39 -21.68 23.25 23.53
C PHE A 39 -21.06 23.88 22.29
N LEU A 40 -21.61 23.50 21.13
CA LEU A 40 -21.01 23.88 19.85
C LEU A 40 -21.78 25.02 19.18
N GLU A 41 -22.91 25.44 19.76
CA GLU A 41 -23.80 26.47 19.21
C GLU A 41 -24.48 27.29 20.33
N SER A 42 -24.60 28.60 20.10
CA SER A 42 -25.34 29.53 20.97
C SER A 42 -26.83 29.54 20.58
N PRO A 43 -27.77 29.78 21.51
CA PRO A 43 -29.20 29.71 21.19
C PRO A 43 -29.73 30.92 20.39
N GLY A 44 -30.21 30.68 19.17
CA GLY A 44 -31.04 31.61 18.37
C GLY A 44 -32.50 31.72 18.86
N ILE A 45 -33.11 32.92 18.79
CA ILE A 45 -34.55 33.13 19.08
C ILE A 45 -35.29 33.59 17.82
N PRO A 46 -36.09 32.72 17.15
CA PRO A 46 -36.71 32.98 15.84
C PRO A 46 -37.73 34.12 15.76
N THR A 47 -37.99 34.84 16.85
CA THR A 47 -39.14 35.76 16.96
C THR A 47 -38.84 37.09 17.61
N ASP A 48 -37.63 37.33 18.11
CA ASP A 48 -37.29 38.61 18.75
C ASP A 48 -36.61 39.62 17.80
N GLY A 49 -36.11 39.13 16.64
CA GLY A 49 -35.48 39.94 15.60
C GLY A 49 -34.15 40.54 16.05
N ILE A 50 -33.43 39.80 16.90
CA ILE A 50 -32.11 40.12 17.40
C ILE A 50 -31.19 38.96 17.00
N ASP A 51 -30.03 39.32 16.46
CA ASP A 51 -28.86 38.45 16.28
C ASP A 51 -28.42 37.91 17.66
N ASN A 52 -28.85 36.70 18.02
CA ASN A 52 -28.70 36.13 19.36
C ASN A 52 -27.42 35.31 19.53
N ASP A 53 -26.89 34.78 18.44
CA ASP A 53 -25.66 34.00 18.35
C ASP A 53 -24.47 34.80 17.79
N ASP A 54 -24.68 36.05 17.38
CA ASP A 54 -23.67 37.02 16.93
C ASP A 54 -23.04 36.67 15.55
N ASP A 55 -23.73 35.88 14.73
CA ASP A 55 -23.28 35.40 13.41
C ASP A 55 -23.40 36.46 12.28
N GLY A 56 -24.12 37.55 12.53
CA GLY A 56 -24.34 38.65 11.58
C GLY A 56 -25.62 38.54 10.75
N LEU A 57 -26.45 37.52 10.99
CA LEU A 57 -27.82 37.37 10.52
C LEU A 57 -28.80 37.87 11.61
N ILE A 58 -29.98 38.34 11.19
CA ILE A 58 -31.06 38.74 12.13
C ILE A 58 -32.25 37.77 12.00
N ASP A 59 -32.32 37.05 10.88
CA ASP A 59 -33.41 36.12 10.62
C ASP A 59 -33.09 34.75 11.20
N GLU A 60 -33.32 34.61 12.48
CA GLU A 60 -33.15 33.37 13.26
C GLU A 60 -34.26 32.33 12.94
N LYS A 61 -34.94 32.41 11.79
CA LYS A 61 -36.09 31.54 11.47
C LYS A 61 -35.62 30.25 10.81
N ARG A 62 -36.23 29.16 11.29
CA ARG A 62 -35.91 27.77 10.89
C ARG A 62 -36.67 27.33 9.64
N ASP A 63 -36.55 28.07 8.53
CA ASP A 63 -37.19 27.73 7.25
C ASP A 63 -36.23 27.28 6.16
N ASN A 64 -35.83 26.01 6.21
CA ASN A 64 -34.85 25.38 5.32
C ASN A 64 -35.47 24.92 3.98
N GLN A 65 -36.28 25.78 3.35
CA GLN A 65 -36.91 25.48 2.06
C GLN A 65 -36.56 26.53 1.01
N ALA A 66 -35.70 26.14 0.05
CA ALA A 66 -35.29 27.00 -1.05
C ALA A 66 -36.48 27.37 -1.96
N THR A 67 -36.77 28.66 -2.07
CA THR A 67 -37.89 29.19 -2.88
C THR A 67 -37.43 30.08 -4.03
N ARG A 68 -36.31 30.80 -3.88
CA ARG A 68 -35.80 31.74 -4.90
C ARG A 68 -34.30 32.00 -4.72
N ILE A 69 -33.64 32.39 -5.81
CA ILE A 69 -32.26 32.89 -5.78
C ILE A 69 -32.24 34.36 -5.35
N VAL A 70 -31.33 34.70 -4.44
CA VAL A 70 -31.10 36.05 -3.90
C VAL A 70 -29.70 36.56 -4.25
N GLY A 71 -29.44 37.85 -4.00
CA GLY A 71 -28.14 38.46 -4.27
C GLY A 71 -27.10 38.16 -3.17
N PRO A 72 -25.80 38.40 -3.43
CA PRO A 72 -24.71 38.03 -2.51
C PRO A 72 -24.73 38.65 -1.11
N TYR A 73 -25.55 39.69 -0.89
CA TYR A 73 -25.63 40.42 0.38
C TYR A 73 -27.05 40.42 0.98
N ASP A 74 -28.00 39.73 0.34
CA ASP A 74 -29.37 39.65 0.85
C ASP A 74 -29.38 38.70 2.07
N GLY A 75 -30.05 39.09 3.18
CA GLY A 75 -30.07 38.32 4.43
C GLY A 75 -29.05 38.80 5.49
N ILE A 76 -27.89 39.29 5.05
CA ILE A 76 -26.79 39.73 5.93
C ILE A 76 -27.09 41.08 6.59
N ALA A 77 -27.12 41.11 7.92
CA ALA A 77 -27.34 42.33 8.71
C ALA A 77 -26.04 43.03 9.13
N ASP A 78 -25.01 42.27 9.47
CA ASP A 78 -23.65 42.76 9.75
C ASP A 78 -22.61 42.00 8.93
N LEU A 79 -22.12 42.64 7.87
CA LEU A 79 -21.17 42.01 6.93
C LEU A 79 -19.86 41.59 7.58
N GLN A 80 -19.33 42.35 8.54
CA GLN A 80 -18.03 41.98 9.11
C GLN A 80 -18.16 40.75 10.00
N LYS A 81 -19.24 40.65 10.78
CA LYS A 81 -19.50 39.47 11.61
C LYS A 81 -19.76 38.24 10.75
N PHE A 82 -20.58 38.37 9.70
CA PHE A 82 -20.85 37.28 8.78
C PHE A 82 -19.58 36.74 8.13
N LEU A 83 -18.70 37.62 7.63
CA LEU A 83 -17.43 37.21 7.04
C LEU A 83 -16.49 36.56 8.07
N ASP A 84 -16.46 37.07 9.30
CA ASP A 84 -15.61 36.52 10.36
C ASP A 84 -16.15 35.18 10.89
N TRP A 85 -17.48 34.99 10.94
CA TRP A 85 -18.15 33.77 11.42
C TRP A 85 -18.02 32.61 10.44
N TYR A 86 -18.40 32.83 9.18
CA TYR A 86 -18.31 31.81 8.12
C TYR A 86 -16.92 31.69 7.50
N SER A 87 -15.93 32.41 8.03
CA SER A 87 -14.56 32.45 7.50
C SER A 87 -14.48 32.81 6.00
N LEU A 88 -15.38 33.69 5.54
CA LEU A 88 -15.49 34.12 4.16
C LEU A 88 -14.75 35.44 3.92
N THR A 89 -14.33 35.65 2.68
CA THR A 89 -13.96 36.98 2.20
C THR A 89 -15.08 37.56 1.34
N GLU A 90 -15.10 38.88 1.17
CA GLU A 90 -16.10 39.54 0.31
C GLU A 90 -16.05 39.02 -1.15
N GLU A 91 -14.93 38.43 -1.60
CA GLU A 91 -14.79 37.83 -2.92
C GLU A 91 -15.49 36.47 -3.05
N ASP A 92 -15.79 35.80 -1.93
CA ASP A 92 -16.44 34.49 -1.89
C ASP A 92 -17.98 34.60 -1.99
N LEU A 93 -18.54 35.77 -1.68
CA LEU A 93 -19.99 36.03 -1.71
C LEU A 93 -20.54 35.91 -3.15
N LYS A 94 -21.58 35.08 -3.32
CA LYS A 94 -22.16 34.73 -4.62
C LYS A 94 -23.69 34.77 -4.60
N GLN A 95 -24.31 34.67 -5.77
CA GLN A 95 -25.77 34.46 -5.82
C GLN A 95 -26.06 33.05 -5.30
N HIS A 96 -26.99 32.95 -4.36
CA HIS A 96 -27.31 31.74 -3.61
C HIS A 96 -28.83 31.60 -3.46
N TRP A 97 -29.29 30.47 -2.95
CA TRP A 97 -30.71 30.25 -2.66
C TRP A 97 -31.11 30.93 -1.34
N ASP A 98 -32.36 31.38 -1.22
CA ASP A 98 -32.81 32.15 -0.05
C ASP A 98 -32.82 31.40 1.28
N ALA A 99 -32.60 30.08 1.25
CA ALA A 99 -32.46 29.22 2.42
C ALA A 99 -31.06 28.59 2.52
N ASP A 100 -30.12 29.02 1.66
CA ASP A 100 -28.71 28.62 1.62
C ASP A 100 -27.89 29.79 2.22
N GLU A 101 -27.88 29.89 3.56
CA GLU A 101 -27.59 31.15 4.27
C GLU A 101 -26.10 31.51 4.29
N ASP A 102 -25.23 30.50 4.35
CA ASP A 102 -23.77 30.64 4.33
C ASP A 102 -23.18 30.66 2.89
N GLN A 103 -24.03 30.39 1.90
CA GLN A 103 -23.73 30.42 0.46
C GLN A 103 -22.75 29.32 0.03
N ASP A 104 -22.67 28.21 0.75
CA ASP A 104 -21.69 27.17 0.51
C ASP A 104 -22.18 26.06 -0.46
N TRP A 105 -23.49 25.96 -0.69
CA TRP A 105 -24.08 25.01 -1.66
C TRP A 105 -23.56 25.26 -3.08
N GLN A 106 -23.13 24.18 -3.74
CA GLN A 106 -22.52 24.20 -5.07
C GLN A 106 -23.36 23.44 -6.09
N ASP A 107 -23.75 24.17 -7.14
CA ASP A 107 -24.44 23.61 -8.29
C ASP A 107 -23.52 22.67 -9.11
N GLY A 108 -24.08 21.57 -9.61
CA GLY A 108 -23.37 20.61 -10.45
C GLY A 108 -23.27 21.03 -11.92
N ASN A 109 -22.43 20.34 -12.68
CA ASN A 109 -22.15 20.64 -14.08
C ASN A 109 -22.45 19.43 -15.00
N ASP A 110 -23.69 19.35 -15.48
CA ASP A 110 -24.13 18.41 -16.52
C ASP A 110 -23.62 18.90 -17.89
N VAL A 111 -22.39 18.50 -18.24
CA VAL A 111 -21.68 18.95 -19.45
C VAL A 111 -22.40 18.48 -20.71
N ASN A 112 -23.01 17.30 -20.65
CA ASN A 112 -23.60 16.65 -21.81
C ASN A 112 -25.13 16.86 -21.95
N GLY A 113 -25.77 17.41 -20.92
CA GLY A 113 -27.17 17.84 -20.91
C GLY A 113 -28.15 16.67 -20.93
N ASN A 114 -27.77 15.51 -20.40
CA ASN A 114 -28.62 14.31 -20.37
C ASN A 114 -29.58 14.30 -19.15
N GLY A 115 -29.41 15.23 -18.19
CA GLY A 115 -30.18 15.30 -16.96
C GLY A 115 -29.82 14.24 -15.91
N VAL A 116 -28.59 13.70 -15.96
CA VAL A 116 -28.00 12.76 -14.99
C VAL A 116 -26.48 12.96 -14.95
N TYR A 117 -25.88 13.11 -13.77
CA TYR A 117 -24.42 13.22 -13.65
C TYR A 117 -23.72 11.89 -14.01
N ASP A 118 -22.77 11.93 -14.95
CA ASP A 118 -21.91 10.80 -15.33
C ASP A 118 -20.64 10.70 -14.43
N GLU A 119 -19.92 9.57 -14.44
CA GLU A 119 -18.70 9.35 -13.60
C GLU A 119 -17.57 10.38 -13.84
N ASP A 120 -17.57 11.03 -15.00
CA ASP A 120 -16.59 12.06 -15.39
C ASP A 120 -17.11 13.50 -15.26
N GLU A 121 -18.30 13.68 -14.71
CA GLU A 121 -18.93 14.98 -14.44
C GLU A 121 -18.87 15.33 -12.94
N ASP A 122 -18.95 16.62 -12.63
CA ASP A 122 -18.92 17.12 -11.25
C ASP A 122 -20.36 17.39 -10.80
N PRO A 123 -20.95 16.55 -9.95
CA PRO A 123 -22.32 16.74 -9.49
C PRO A 123 -22.47 17.88 -8.48
N GLY A 124 -21.36 18.42 -7.93
CA GLY A 124 -21.43 19.37 -6.82
C GLY A 124 -22.21 18.79 -5.64
N ASP A 125 -23.09 19.61 -5.08
CA ASP A 125 -24.02 19.25 -4.00
C ASP A 125 -25.42 18.84 -4.53
N ASP A 126 -25.67 18.90 -5.85
CA ASP A 126 -26.93 18.55 -6.52
C ASP A 126 -27.10 17.03 -6.72
N VAL A 127 -26.94 16.27 -5.63
CA VAL A 127 -26.95 14.80 -5.61
C VAL A 127 -28.26 14.20 -5.06
N GLY A 128 -29.30 15.02 -4.96
CA GLY A 128 -30.63 14.62 -4.51
C GLY A 128 -30.75 14.24 -3.03
N LEU A 129 -31.95 13.76 -2.65
CA LEU A 129 -32.38 13.65 -1.25
C LEU A 129 -31.64 12.60 -0.43
N ASP A 130 -31.02 11.59 -1.05
CA ASP A 130 -30.19 10.62 -0.35
C ASP A 130 -28.75 11.11 -0.11
N GLY A 131 -28.36 12.22 -0.73
CA GLY A 131 -27.07 12.88 -0.55
C GLY A 131 -25.89 12.14 -1.18
N VAL A 132 -26.13 11.23 -2.15
CA VAL A 132 -25.12 10.34 -2.70
C VAL A 132 -25.00 10.53 -4.22
N GLY A 133 -23.83 10.94 -4.70
CA GLY A 133 -23.55 11.13 -6.12
C GLY A 133 -22.83 9.97 -6.82
N PRO A 134 -22.67 10.04 -8.16
CA PRO A 134 -21.86 9.11 -8.93
C PRO A 134 -20.43 8.94 -8.40
N GLY A 135 -19.93 7.70 -8.36
CA GLY A 135 -18.58 7.37 -7.86
C GLY A 135 -18.51 7.01 -6.37
N GLU A 136 -19.60 7.17 -5.63
CA GLU A 136 -19.70 6.72 -4.24
C GLU A 136 -20.14 5.25 -4.13
N LEU A 137 -19.67 4.55 -3.07
CA LEU A 137 -19.89 3.11 -2.89
C LEU A 137 -21.38 2.70 -2.79
N ASN A 138 -22.23 3.64 -2.37
CA ASN A 138 -23.66 3.42 -2.15
C ASN A 138 -24.55 4.07 -3.21
N TYR A 139 -23.96 4.57 -4.31
CA TYR A 139 -24.74 5.13 -5.41
C TYR A 139 -25.44 4.01 -6.19
N TYR A 140 -26.78 3.99 -6.16
CA TYR A 140 -27.60 3.00 -6.87
C TYR A 140 -28.23 3.55 -8.17
N GLY A 141 -27.87 4.78 -8.54
CA GLY A 141 -28.43 5.55 -9.64
C GLY A 141 -29.25 6.74 -9.15
N PRO A 142 -29.74 7.61 -10.06
CA PRO A 142 -30.29 8.90 -9.68
C PRO A 142 -31.56 8.82 -8.83
N ASP A 143 -31.67 9.69 -7.85
CA ASP A 143 -32.81 9.75 -6.93
C ASP A 143 -33.67 11.04 -7.10
N GLU A 144 -34.54 11.34 -6.13
CA GLU A 144 -35.42 12.52 -6.22
C GLU A 144 -34.64 13.77 -5.84
N GLY A 145 -34.53 14.71 -6.76
CA GLY A 145 -33.85 16.00 -6.54
C GLY A 145 -32.56 16.12 -7.33
N GLU A 146 -31.89 15.01 -7.61
CA GLU A 146 -30.61 15.00 -8.34
C GLU A 146 -30.68 15.63 -9.75
N CYS A 147 -29.66 16.42 -10.08
CA CYS A 147 -29.47 17.11 -11.36
C CYS A 147 -30.58 18.12 -11.69
N ASN A 148 -31.16 18.77 -10.67
CA ASN A 148 -32.23 19.74 -10.82
C ASN A 148 -31.76 21.22 -10.71
N HIS A 149 -30.47 21.44 -10.39
CA HIS A 149 -29.85 22.75 -10.13
C HIS A 149 -30.51 23.56 -9.01
N LYS A 150 -31.02 22.88 -7.97
CA LYS A 150 -31.74 23.50 -6.87
C LYS A 150 -31.63 22.64 -5.59
N PRO A 151 -31.17 23.24 -4.47
CA PRO A 151 -31.11 22.58 -3.18
C PRO A 151 -32.46 22.00 -2.78
N ASP A 152 -32.46 20.71 -2.46
CA ASP A 152 -33.65 19.95 -2.11
C ASP A 152 -33.61 19.37 -0.69
N PHE A 153 -34.75 19.52 -0.02
CA PHE A 153 -34.95 19.12 1.37
C PHE A 153 -36.36 18.54 1.56
N LEU A 154 -36.43 17.39 2.22
CA LEU A 154 -37.68 16.76 2.62
C LEU A 154 -37.61 16.26 4.07
N GLU A 155 -38.37 16.92 4.95
CA GLU A 155 -38.41 16.61 6.39
C GLU A 155 -38.74 15.12 6.65
N GLY A 156 -37.82 14.43 7.32
CA GLY A 156 -37.94 13.01 7.68
C GLY A 156 -37.55 12.02 6.57
N TYR A 157 -37.08 12.50 5.42
CA TYR A 157 -36.55 11.68 4.33
C TYR A 157 -35.05 11.92 4.11
N GLY A 158 -34.65 13.16 3.81
CA GLY A 158 -33.25 13.53 3.55
C GLY A 158 -33.12 14.92 2.91
N CYS A 159 -31.90 15.32 2.58
CA CYS A 159 -31.56 16.53 1.83
C CYS A 159 -30.17 16.38 1.20
N GLU A 160 -29.90 17.26 0.24
CA GLU A 160 -28.60 17.36 -0.44
C GLU A 160 -27.48 17.81 0.51
N PRO A 161 -26.20 17.51 0.25
CA PRO A 161 -25.06 18.04 1.01
C PRO A 161 -25.06 19.57 1.05
N ASN A 162 -24.43 20.16 2.08
CA ASN A 162 -24.30 21.61 2.19
C ASN A 162 -25.67 22.33 2.12
N PHE A 163 -26.72 21.72 2.69
CA PHE A 163 -28.05 22.31 2.72
C PHE A 163 -28.92 21.76 3.86
N ALA A 164 -29.58 22.64 4.60
CA ALA A 164 -30.66 22.35 5.53
C ALA A 164 -30.37 21.40 6.72
N PHE A 165 -30.40 20.09 6.52
CA PHE A 165 -30.17 19.09 7.59
C PHE A 165 -28.76 18.51 7.55
N THR A 166 -28.09 18.62 6.40
CA THR A 166 -26.72 18.21 6.16
C THR A 166 -25.77 19.39 6.32
N ASP A 167 -26.24 20.62 6.16
CA ASP A 167 -25.55 21.82 6.64
C ASP A 167 -26.04 22.17 8.05
N ILE A 168 -25.10 22.28 8.99
CA ILE A 168 -25.36 22.63 10.39
C ILE A 168 -25.49 24.13 10.58
N SER A 169 -24.74 24.90 9.79
CA SER A 169 -24.70 26.35 9.88
C SER A 169 -26.07 26.98 9.54
N GLU A 170 -26.84 26.31 8.67
CA GLU A 170 -28.25 26.59 8.34
C GLU A 170 -29.29 25.89 9.26
N SER A 171 -28.84 25.05 10.21
CA SER A 171 -29.70 24.18 11.01
C SER A 171 -29.77 24.60 12.47
N ASP A 172 -30.49 25.70 12.71
CA ASP A 172 -30.70 26.32 14.02
C ASP A 172 -31.14 25.33 15.14
N MET A 173 -30.30 25.14 16.17
CA MET A 173 -30.48 24.09 17.20
C MET A 173 -31.07 24.56 18.53
N LEU A 174 -31.33 23.61 19.45
CA LEU A 174 -31.69 23.91 20.84
C LEU A 174 -30.42 24.20 21.65
N GLY A 175 -30.09 25.47 21.82
CA GLY A 175 -28.94 25.88 22.64
C GLY A 175 -29.13 25.67 24.14
N LEU A 176 -28.04 25.87 24.89
CA LEU A 176 -28.01 25.78 26.35
C LEU A 176 -28.65 27.01 26.98
N THR A 177 -29.63 26.81 27.86
CA THR A 177 -30.21 27.92 28.64
C THR A 177 -30.04 27.75 30.15
N SER A 178 -29.69 26.54 30.61
CA SER A 178 -29.51 26.17 32.01
C SER A 178 -28.22 25.38 32.23
N PHE A 179 -27.34 25.87 33.10
CA PHE A 179 -26.15 25.18 33.58
C PHE A 179 -26.05 25.32 35.10
N HIS A 180 -25.86 24.20 35.79
CA HIS A 180 -25.57 24.22 37.23
C HIS A 180 -24.44 23.24 37.57
N LEU A 181 -23.38 23.77 38.17
CA LEU A 181 -22.32 22.99 38.80
C LEU A 181 -22.46 23.11 40.32
N PHE A 182 -22.68 21.99 41.00
CA PHE A 182 -22.90 21.97 42.45
C PHE A 182 -22.32 20.71 43.13
N GLU A 183 -22.13 20.80 44.45
CA GLU A 183 -21.67 19.66 45.25
C GLU A 183 -22.68 18.52 45.20
N HIS A 184 -22.19 17.29 45.00
CA HIS A 184 -23.00 16.08 45.02
C HIS A 184 -23.79 15.96 46.33
N PRO A 185 -25.12 16.18 46.31
CA PRO A 185 -25.92 16.24 47.53
C PRO A 185 -26.02 14.85 48.17
N ASN A 186 -26.28 14.77 49.48
CA ASN A 186 -26.59 13.48 50.08
C ASN A 186 -27.93 12.95 49.54
N PRO A 187 -28.18 11.63 49.58
CA PRO A 187 -29.43 11.03 49.10
C PRO A 187 -30.74 11.51 49.75
N GLY A 188 -30.70 12.42 50.74
CA GLY A 188 -31.87 13.04 51.36
C GLY A 188 -31.96 14.56 51.15
N ASP A 189 -30.96 15.16 50.50
CA ASP A 189 -30.87 16.60 50.23
C ASP A 189 -31.36 16.89 48.80
N ILE A 190 -31.84 18.11 48.56
CA ILE A 190 -32.23 18.59 47.22
C ILE A 190 -31.03 19.35 46.63
N PRO A 191 -30.66 19.15 45.34
CA PRO A 191 -31.37 18.42 44.30
C PRO A 191 -30.77 17.01 44.01
N PHE A 192 -30.89 16.05 44.94
CA PHE A 192 -30.51 14.67 44.63
C PHE A 192 -31.48 14.04 43.61
N MET A 193 -30.96 13.26 42.65
CA MET A 193 -31.69 12.68 41.50
C MET A 193 -32.96 11.86 41.84
N ARG A 194 -33.21 11.54 43.11
CA ARG A 194 -34.47 10.92 43.57
C ARG A 194 -35.65 11.90 43.62
N HIS A 195 -35.37 13.21 43.57
CA HIS A 195 -36.31 14.31 43.74
C HIS A 195 -36.70 14.89 42.38
N ASP A 196 -37.46 14.10 41.61
CA ASP A 196 -37.79 14.33 40.20
C ASP A 196 -38.32 15.75 39.91
N LYS A 197 -39.22 16.27 40.76
CA LYS A 197 -39.81 17.61 40.60
C LYS A 197 -38.76 18.71 40.75
N GLU A 198 -37.93 18.62 41.77
CA GLU A 198 -36.89 19.60 42.07
C GLU A 198 -35.74 19.53 41.06
N CYS A 199 -35.39 18.33 40.58
CA CYS A 199 -34.47 18.15 39.47
C CYS A 199 -35.02 18.78 38.19
N TRP A 200 -36.29 18.54 37.85
CA TRP A 200 -36.94 19.20 36.71
C TRP A 200 -36.94 20.73 36.84
N GLU A 201 -37.24 21.27 38.02
CA GLU A 201 -37.21 22.72 38.29
C GLU A 201 -35.78 23.30 38.14
N LEU A 202 -34.74 22.52 38.44
CA LEU A 202 -33.35 22.90 38.22
C LEU A 202 -33.02 22.95 36.71
N PHE A 203 -33.32 21.87 35.96
CA PHE A 203 -33.07 21.82 34.50
C PHE A 203 -33.89 22.86 33.70
N ALA A 204 -35.07 23.24 34.20
CA ALA A 204 -35.95 24.21 33.53
C ALA A 204 -35.61 25.68 33.86
N LEU A 205 -34.70 25.93 34.80
CA LEU A 205 -34.35 27.29 35.22
C LEU A 205 -33.30 27.88 34.26
N PRO A 206 -33.59 28.98 33.55
CA PRO A 206 -32.62 29.59 32.64
C PRO A 206 -31.56 30.37 33.42
N ALA A 207 -30.54 29.67 33.92
CA ALA A 207 -29.45 30.23 34.71
C ALA A 207 -28.14 29.48 34.45
N LEU A 208 -27.03 30.22 34.34
CA LEU A 208 -25.68 29.67 34.28
C LEU A 208 -25.01 29.88 35.65
N VAL A 209 -24.88 28.81 36.43
CA VAL A 209 -24.39 28.85 37.82
C VAL A 209 -23.09 28.09 37.93
N GLU A 210 -22.00 28.86 38.08
CA GLU A 210 -20.66 28.36 38.36
C GLU A 210 -20.53 27.88 39.82
N PHE A 211 -19.72 26.86 40.04
CA PHE A 211 -19.39 26.41 41.40
C PHE A 211 -18.33 27.32 42.02
N THR A 212 -18.62 27.85 43.20
CA THR A 212 -17.73 28.73 43.97
C THR A 212 -17.43 28.15 45.36
N GLY A 213 -17.41 26.81 45.48
CA GLY A 213 -17.33 26.07 46.74
C GLY A 213 -15.96 25.44 47.05
N GLN A 214 -15.94 24.55 48.05
CA GLN A 214 -14.74 23.77 48.45
C GLN A 214 -14.66 22.46 47.67
N VAL A 215 -13.45 21.89 47.58
CA VAL A 215 -13.13 20.61 46.93
C VAL A 215 -14.04 19.49 47.46
N THR A 216 -14.79 18.83 46.57
CA THR A 216 -15.79 17.79 46.87
C THR A 216 -16.22 17.11 45.57
N ASN A 217 -17.02 16.04 45.64
CA ASN A 217 -17.59 15.42 44.44
C ASN A 217 -18.61 16.38 43.79
N LEU A 218 -18.55 16.52 42.48
CA LEU A 218 -19.38 17.48 41.74
C LEU A 218 -20.48 16.80 40.94
N ILE A 219 -21.57 17.52 40.74
CA ILE A 219 -22.60 17.22 39.74
C ILE A 219 -22.69 18.39 38.78
N GLU A 220 -22.64 18.06 37.50
CA GLU A 220 -22.87 18.96 36.37
C GLU A 220 -24.23 18.67 35.78
N THR A 221 -25.07 19.70 35.63
CA THR A 221 -26.36 19.60 34.94
C THR A 221 -26.45 20.61 33.80
N PHE A 222 -26.91 20.12 32.66
CA PHE A 222 -27.10 20.88 31.43
C PHE A 222 -28.56 20.79 30.98
N GLY A 223 -29.13 21.90 30.48
CA GLY A 223 -30.51 21.91 29.97
C GLY A 223 -30.83 23.07 29.02
N SER A 224 -31.73 22.82 28.07
CA SER A 224 -32.20 23.82 27.08
C SER A 224 -33.50 24.52 27.49
N GLY A 225 -33.91 24.42 28.77
CA GLY A 225 -35.15 25.03 29.26
C GLY A 225 -36.40 24.35 28.71
N VAL A 226 -37.56 25.03 28.79
CA VAL A 226 -38.86 24.46 28.36
C VAL A 226 -39.20 24.94 26.95
N PHE A 227 -39.36 24.00 26.01
CA PHE A 227 -39.77 24.28 24.63
C PHE A 227 -40.95 23.38 24.19
N PRO A 228 -41.80 23.84 23.24
CA PRO A 228 -42.87 23.02 22.67
C PRO A 228 -42.37 22.13 21.54
N LEU A 229 -42.56 20.80 21.65
CA LEU A 229 -42.29 19.85 20.56
C LEU A 229 -43.59 19.48 19.82
N TYR A 230 -43.79 20.03 18.62
CA TYR A 230 -44.97 19.77 17.80
C TYR A 230 -44.86 18.44 17.04
N LYS A 231 -46.01 17.78 16.79
CA LYS A 231 -46.04 16.48 16.10
C LYS A 231 -45.47 16.61 14.68
N GLY A 232 -44.41 15.87 14.41
CA GLY A 232 -43.76 15.80 13.09
C GLY A 232 -42.47 16.63 13.00
N ARG A 233 -42.24 17.55 13.96
CA ARG A 233 -41.03 18.37 14.03
C ARG A 233 -39.88 17.61 14.69
N THR A 234 -38.67 17.82 14.19
CA THR A 234 -37.41 17.36 14.82
C THR A 234 -36.69 18.56 15.43
N GLU A 235 -36.09 18.38 16.61
CA GLU A 235 -35.23 19.37 17.25
C GLU A 235 -33.87 18.70 17.52
N ARG A 236 -32.77 19.45 17.31
CA ARG A 236 -31.40 18.94 17.42
C ARG A 236 -30.68 19.59 18.60
N ILE A 237 -29.70 18.88 19.16
CA ILE A 237 -28.80 19.37 20.20
C ILE A 237 -27.40 18.81 19.93
N SER A 238 -26.40 19.66 20.05
CA SER A 238 -25.00 19.35 19.76
C SER A 238 -24.14 19.60 21.00
N MET A 239 -23.47 18.58 21.48
CA MET A 239 -22.64 18.64 22.69
C MET A 239 -21.42 17.73 22.52
N SER A 240 -20.28 18.18 23.01
CA SER A 240 -19.02 17.42 22.97
C SER A 240 -18.53 17.07 24.37
N GLU A 241 -18.03 15.84 24.52
CA GLU A 241 -17.29 15.38 25.71
C GLU A 241 -15.82 15.22 25.33
N LEU A 242 -14.95 15.93 26.05
CA LEU A 242 -13.53 16.07 25.74
C LEU A 242 -12.69 15.58 26.91
N HIS A 243 -11.67 14.77 26.61
CA HIS A 243 -10.73 14.30 27.63
C HIS A 243 -9.30 14.68 27.27
N SER A 244 -8.51 15.14 28.24
CA SER A 244 -7.08 15.41 28.05
C SER A 244 -6.26 15.09 29.31
N TYR A 245 -4.94 15.01 29.15
CA TYR A 245 -4.01 15.08 30.27
C TYR A 245 -3.33 16.44 30.24
N GLU A 246 -3.42 17.19 31.33
CA GLU A 246 -2.75 18.49 31.46
C GLU A 246 -1.71 18.47 32.58
N GLU A 247 -0.94 19.55 32.66
CA GLU A 247 -0.12 19.85 33.83
C GLU A 247 -0.97 20.42 34.97
N LEU A 248 -0.91 19.77 36.13
CA LEU A 248 -1.63 20.20 37.34
C LEU A 248 -1.29 21.66 37.75
N ALA A 249 -0.07 22.12 37.45
CA ALA A 249 0.34 23.50 37.71
C ALA A 249 -0.48 24.54 36.91
N GLY A 250 -0.88 24.19 35.68
CA GLY A 250 -1.74 25.03 34.84
C GLY A 250 -3.18 25.05 35.37
N LEU A 251 -3.72 23.89 35.71
CA LEU A 251 -5.07 23.74 36.26
C LEU A 251 -5.25 24.45 37.60
N MET A 252 -4.23 24.44 38.46
CA MET A 252 -4.25 25.08 39.77
C MET A 252 -3.87 26.58 39.73
N SER A 253 -3.64 27.14 38.54
CA SER A 253 -3.39 28.58 38.36
C SER A 253 -4.68 29.40 38.50
N SER A 254 -4.58 30.74 38.59
CA SER A 254 -5.75 31.61 38.66
C SER A 254 -6.61 31.58 37.39
N GLU A 255 -6.02 31.21 36.27
CA GLU A 255 -6.68 31.14 34.96
C GLU A 255 -7.16 29.71 34.62
N HIS A 256 -6.90 28.73 35.50
CA HIS A 256 -7.28 27.32 35.29
C HIS A 256 -6.89 26.74 33.91
N SER A 257 -5.77 27.19 33.34
CA SER A 257 -5.34 26.90 31.96
C SER A 257 -5.27 25.40 31.63
N ALA A 258 -6.00 24.98 30.59
CA ALA A 258 -6.02 23.61 30.04
C ALA A 258 -5.78 23.61 28.51
N PRO A 259 -4.54 23.85 28.05
CA PRO A 259 -4.25 24.11 26.64
C PRO A 259 -4.57 22.94 25.70
N ALA A 260 -4.32 21.68 26.09
CA ALA A 260 -4.63 20.56 25.22
C ALA A 260 -6.14 20.32 25.12
N LEU A 261 -6.89 20.59 26.19
CA LEU A 261 -8.36 20.56 26.19
C LEU A 261 -8.94 21.65 25.27
N PHE A 262 -8.44 22.90 25.37
CA PHE A 262 -8.88 24.00 24.50
C PHE A 262 -8.56 23.76 23.02
N GLN A 263 -7.40 23.17 22.73
CA GLN A 263 -7.06 22.77 21.36
C GLN A 263 -8.04 21.71 20.83
N LYS A 264 -8.43 20.72 21.66
CA LYS A 264 -9.45 19.74 21.27
C LYS A 264 -10.82 20.37 21.04
N LYS A 265 -11.24 21.32 21.88
CA LYS A 265 -12.48 22.08 21.67
C LYS A 265 -12.47 22.82 20.33
N ARG A 266 -11.37 23.48 19.96
CA ARG A 266 -11.24 24.16 18.66
C ARG A 266 -11.34 23.20 17.49
N ILE A 267 -10.71 22.02 17.58
CA ILE A 267 -10.84 20.98 16.55
C ILE A 267 -12.30 20.51 16.43
N VAL A 268 -12.97 20.27 17.55
CA VAL A 268 -14.38 19.84 17.54
C VAL A 268 -15.31 20.93 17.04
N GLN A 269 -15.03 22.19 17.34
CA GLN A 269 -15.76 23.34 16.82
C GLN A 269 -15.68 23.37 15.29
N VAL A 270 -14.47 23.24 14.72
CA VAL A 270 -14.30 23.17 13.26
C VAL A 270 -15.00 21.96 12.64
N ILE A 271 -14.96 20.78 13.29
CA ILE A 271 -15.71 19.61 12.80
C ILE A 271 -17.22 19.86 12.80
N TYR A 272 -17.71 20.60 13.80
CA TYR A 272 -19.10 20.98 13.90
C TYR A 272 -19.49 22.03 12.83
N GLU A 273 -18.67 23.04 12.61
CA GLU A 273 -18.83 24.03 11.54
C GLU A 273 -18.64 23.43 10.14
N SER A 274 -18.09 22.22 10.06
CA SER A 274 -17.97 21.45 8.83
C SER A 274 -18.98 20.29 8.77
N ASP A 275 -20.21 20.48 9.24
CA ASP A 275 -21.32 19.53 9.05
C ASP A 275 -21.17 18.15 9.67
N TYR A 276 -20.48 18.03 10.81
CA TYR A 276 -20.09 16.73 11.37
C TYR A 276 -19.26 15.90 10.38
N ARG A 277 -18.59 16.52 9.40
CA ARG A 277 -17.62 15.86 8.55
C ARG A 277 -16.35 15.65 9.36
N PHE A 278 -16.37 14.55 10.11
CA PHE A 278 -15.17 14.06 10.76
C PHE A 278 -14.10 13.79 9.70
N VAL A 279 -12.88 14.23 9.97
CA VAL A 279 -11.70 13.69 9.30
C VAL A 279 -11.72 12.19 9.54
N ARG A 280 -11.74 11.44 8.44
CA ARG A 280 -11.84 9.99 8.49
C ARG A 280 -10.48 9.45 8.10
N PRO A 281 -9.93 8.50 8.88
CA PRO A 281 -8.75 7.81 8.38
C PRO A 281 -9.11 7.14 7.04
N PRO A 282 -8.12 6.91 6.16
CA PRO A 282 -8.35 6.35 4.84
C PRO A 282 -9.18 5.06 4.88
N LYS A 283 -9.81 4.70 3.76
CA LYS A 283 -10.63 3.48 3.70
C LYS A 283 -9.81 2.29 4.19
N MET A 284 -10.33 1.60 5.20
CA MET A 284 -9.60 0.52 5.85
C MET A 284 -9.22 -0.57 4.82
N PRO A 285 -7.93 -0.95 4.71
CA PRO A 285 -7.51 -2.01 3.78
C PRO A 285 -7.86 -3.40 4.32
N THR A 286 -7.84 -4.40 3.43
CA THR A 286 -8.00 -5.81 3.79
C THR A 286 -6.63 -6.50 3.76
N LEU A 287 -6.15 -6.91 4.94
CA LEU A 287 -4.88 -7.63 5.06
C LEU A 287 -5.12 -9.14 4.88
N LYS A 288 -4.21 -9.82 4.18
CA LYS A 288 -4.11 -11.28 4.09
C LYS A 288 -2.73 -11.72 4.59
N ALA A 289 -2.70 -12.81 5.35
CA ALA A 289 -1.45 -13.41 5.83
C ALA A 289 -1.37 -14.88 5.40
N ILE A 290 -0.26 -15.23 4.76
CA ILE A 290 0.00 -16.57 4.24
C ILE A 290 1.19 -17.15 5.02
N PRO A 291 0.99 -18.22 5.79
CA PRO A 291 2.06 -18.88 6.52
C PRO A 291 3.01 -19.61 5.56
N GLY A 292 4.31 -19.41 5.75
CA GLY A 292 5.37 -20.17 5.09
C GLY A 292 6.30 -20.83 6.11
N ASP A 293 7.28 -21.55 5.59
CA ASP A 293 8.36 -22.12 6.39
C ASP A 293 9.39 -21.05 6.73
N GLY A 294 9.44 -20.61 7.99
CA GLY A 294 10.36 -19.57 8.46
C GLY A 294 10.03 -18.18 7.93
N LYS A 295 8.84 -17.98 7.36
CA LYS A 295 8.38 -16.68 6.85
C LYS A 295 6.86 -16.54 6.90
N VAL A 296 6.37 -15.31 6.90
CA VAL A 296 4.97 -14.96 6.66
C VAL A 296 4.91 -13.98 5.50
N ILE A 297 4.03 -14.25 4.55
CA ILE A 297 3.80 -13.36 3.41
C ILE A 297 2.50 -12.61 3.67
N LEU A 298 2.58 -11.29 3.63
CA LEU A 298 1.48 -10.38 3.88
C LEU A 298 1.15 -9.66 2.58
N THR A 299 -0.12 -9.63 2.22
CA THR A 299 -0.62 -8.93 1.03
C THR A 299 -1.91 -8.18 1.37
N TRP A 300 -2.20 -7.09 0.67
CA TRP A 300 -3.42 -6.29 0.91
C TRP A 300 -4.03 -5.75 -0.37
N ASP A 301 -5.25 -5.22 -0.26
CA ASP A 301 -5.97 -4.58 -1.37
C ASP A 301 -5.58 -3.11 -1.54
N ASP A 302 -5.93 -2.55 -2.71
CA ASP A 302 -5.68 -1.16 -3.10
C ASP A 302 -6.93 -0.27 -2.91
N VAL A 303 -7.73 -0.58 -1.89
CA VAL A 303 -8.97 0.16 -1.57
C VAL A 303 -8.65 1.52 -0.94
N ALA A 304 -7.62 1.57 -0.09
CA ALA A 304 -7.28 2.79 0.64
C ALA A 304 -6.70 3.87 -0.28
N ASP A 305 -5.78 3.51 -1.16
CA ASP A 305 -5.11 4.43 -2.09
C ASP A 305 -6.00 4.84 -3.28
N LYS A 306 -7.03 4.06 -3.64
CA LYS A 306 -7.94 4.41 -4.75
C LYS A 306 -9.23 5.09 -4.34
N LEU A 307 -9.86 4.63 -3.26
CA LEU A 307 -11.26 4.96 -2.93
C LEU A 307 -11.39 5.88 -1.70
N THR A 308 -10.27 6.32 -1.12
CA THR A 308 -10.31 7.33 -0.05
C THR A 308 -10.63 8.70 -0.63
N ARG A 309 -11.53 9.40 0.03
CA ARG A 309 -12.02 10.74 -0.31
C ARG A 309 -12.25 11.44 1.02
N GLU A 310 -11.60 12.57 1.24
CA GLU A 310 -11.70 13.35 2.48
C GLU A 310 -12.74 14.46 2.29
N PRO A 311 -13.88 14.39 2.98
CA PRO A 311 -14.93 15.40 2.86
C PRO A 311 -14.45 16.83 3.17
N MET A 312 -13.54 16.99 4.15
CA MET A 312 -12.98 18.30 4.52
C MET A 312 -12.06 18.89 3.44
N LEU A 313 -11.62 18.08 2.47
CA LEU A 313 -10.83 18.49 1.32
C LEU A 313 -11.63 18.42 0.02
N LYS A 314 -12.95 18.61 0.09
CA LYS A 314 -13.86 18.59 -1.09
C LYS A 314 -13.71 17.30 -1.92
N GLY A 315 -13.60 16.16 -1.22
CA GLY A 315 -13.49 14.85 -1.86
C GLY A 315 -12.11 14.54 -2.45
N ILE A 316 -11.07 15.33 -2.18
CA ILE A 316 -9.69 14.96 -2.57
C ILE A 316 -9.29 13.67 -1.85
N ASN A 317 -8.56 12.81 -2.56
CA ASN A 317 -7.95 11.63 -1.94
C ASN A 317 -6.72 12.07 -1.13
N ASP A 318 -6.82 11.95 0.19
CA ASP A 318 -5.80 12.38 1.15
C ASP A 318 -4.90 11.24 1.66
N PHE A 319 -5.09 10.02 1.12
CA PHE A 319 -4.24 8.88 1.42
C PHE A 319 -2.76 9.19 1.18
N GLU A 320 -1.91 8.81 2.12
CA GLU A 320 -0.46 8.98 2.03
C GLU A 320 0.30 7.65 2.01
N GLY A 321 -0.08 6.67 2.84
CA GLY A 321 0.67 5.43 2.89
C GLY A 321 0.11 4.34 3.78
N TYR A 322 0.89 3.26 3.91
CA TYR A 322 0.59 2.11 4.77
C TYR A 322 1.66 1.90 5.83
N LYS A 323 1.25 1.53 7.05
CA LYS A 323 2.12 0.99 8.10
C LYS A 323 1.68 -0.43 8.45
N LEU A 324 2.66 -1.31 8.60
CA LEU A 324 2.46 -2.69 9.03
C LEU A 324 3.09 -2.90 10.40
N TYR A 325 2.27 -3.37 11.33
CA TYR A 325 2.64 -3.71 12.69
C TYR A 325 2.66 -5.22 12.89
N LYS A 326 3.58 -5.69 13.71
CA LYS A 326 3.74 -7.09 14.10
C LYS A 326 3.76 -7.17 15.61
N ALA A 327 3.02 -8.12 16.15
CA ALA A 327 2.99 -8.45 17.56
C ALA A 327 3.00 -9.97 17.77
N THR A 328 3.40 -10.36 18.96
CA THR A 328 3.35 -11.76 19.43
C THR A 328 2.33 -11.95 20.54
N ASP A 329 1.73 -10.86 21.00
CA ASP A 329 0.57 -10.83 21.87
C ASP A 329 -0.65 -10.20 21.18
N LYS A 330 -1.84 -10.58 21.63
CA LYS A 330 -3.12 -10.15 21.06
C LYS A 330 -3.54 -8.72 21.40
N TYR A 331 -2.80 -8.04 22.28
CA TYR A 331 -3.03 -6.63 22.65
C TYR A 331 -2.10 -5.69 21.88
N PHE A 332 -1.20 -6.24 21.05
CA PHE A 332 -0.11 -5.48 20.41
C PHE A 332 0.79 -4.72 21.40
N ALA A 333 0.86 -5.18 22.66
CA ALA A 333 1.61 -4.49 23.70
C ALA A 333 3.13 -4.54 23.41
N ASP A 334 3.62 -5.62 22.81
CA ASP A 334 5.03 -5.73 22.40
C ASP A 334 5.41 -4.83 21.21
N ALA A 335 4.42 -4.31 20.46
CA ALA A 335 4.62 -3.34 19.40
C ALA A 335 4.69 -1.89 19.92
N GLU A 336 4.18 -1.61 21.13
CA GLU A 336 4.15 -0.28 21.78
C GLU A 336 5.51 0.15 22.34
N VAL A 337 6.46 0.32 21.42
CA VAL A 337 7.87 0.63 21.72
C VAL A 337 8.13 2.14 21.69
N LEU A 338 7.26 2.94 21.07
CA LEU A 338 7.43 4.39 21.02
C LEU A 338 6.96 4.98 22.35
N VAL A 339 7.84 5.75 23.00
CA VAL A 339 7.56 6.41 24.27
C VAL A 339 7.82 7.91 24.18
N ASP A 340 7.05 8.70 24.92
CA ASP A 340 7.28 10.14 25.05
C ASP A 340 8.56 10.44 25.87
N MET A 341 8.87 11.73 26.02
CA MET A 341 10.02 12.18 26.80
C MET A 341 9.94 11.83 28.30
N TYR A 342 8.77 11.42 28.79
CA TYR A 342 8.48 11.04 30.17
C TYR A 342 8.42 9.51 30.36
N GLY A 343 8.53 8.73 29.28
CA GLY A 343 8.52 7.26 29.28
C GLY A 343 7.14 6.63 29.15
N ASN A 344 6.08 7.39 28.81
CA ASN A 344 4.76 6.84 28.55
C ASN A 344 4.67 6.30 27.11
N PRO A 345 4.02 5.14 26.87
CA PRO A 345 3.83 4.62 25.52
C PRO A 345 2.90 5.55 24.72
N ILE A 346 3.36 5.98 23.55
CA ILE A 346 2.63 6.89 22.64
C ILE A 346 2.24 6.23 21.33
N GLY A 347 2.94 5.16 20.93
CA GLY A 347 2.65 4.53 19.64
C GLY A 347 3.33 3.21 19.41
N LYS A 348 2.93 2.56 18.32
CA LYS A 348 3.48 1.28 17.87
C LYS A 348 4.61 1.53 16.87
N LYS A 349 5.65 0.70 16.91
CA LYS A 349 6.73 0.76 15.92
C LYS A 349 6.39 -0.13 14.73
N PRO A 350 6.25 0.40 13.50
CA PRO A 350 5.98 -0.42 12.33
C PRO A 350 7.22 -1.27 11.97
N ILE A 351 6.98 -2.48 11.47
CA ILE A 351 8.02 -3.33 10.86
C ILE A 351 8.23 -3.01 9.39
N PHE A 352 7.25 -2.35 8.77
CA PHE A 352 7.27 -1.93 7.38
C PHE A 352 6.38 -0.69 7.20
N GLN A 353 6.80 0.24 6.35
CA GLN A 353 6.07 1.44 5.97
C GLN A 353 6.37 1.77 4.51
N CYS A 354 5.35 2.17 3.75
CA CYS A 354 5.48 2.72 2.41
C CYS A 354 4.51 3.90 2.21
N ASP A 355 4.92 4.87 1.41
CA ASP A 355 4.23 6.14 1.19
C ASP A 355 4.29 6.59 -0.27
N LEU A 356 3.40 7.52 -0.66
CA LEU A 356 3.35 8.07 -2.00
C LEU A 356 4.65 8.83 -2.33
N LYS A 357 4.95 8.94 -3.62
CA LYS A 357 6.08 9.72 -4.13
C LYS A 357 5.61 11.09 -4.58
N ASP A 358 5.15 11.89 -3.65
CA ASP A 358 4.60 13.22 -3.91
C ASP A 358 5.38 14.35 -3.21
N GLY A 359 6.38 14.00 -2.39
CA GLY A 359 7.22 14.92 -1.64
C GLY A 359 6.79 15.10 -0.18
N LYS A 360 5.67 14.52 0.27
CA LYS A 360 5.18 14.58 1.65
C LYS A 360 5.86 13.53 2.54
N LYS A 361 7.07 13.82 2.96
CA LYS A 361 7.89 12.92 3.80
C LYS A 361 8.27 13.51 5.15
N GLY A 362 8.72 12.64 6.05
CA GLY A 362 9.24 13.03 7.34
C GLY A 362 8.14 13.22 8.38
N ALA A 363 8.41 14.07 9.36
CA ALA A 363 7.46 14.39 10.41
C ALA A 363 6.49 15.49 9.91
N ALA A 364 5.19 15.30 10.07
CA ALA A 364 4.19 16.34 9.89
C ALA A 364 4.40 17.38 11.02
N GLU A 365 5.01 18.53 10.70
CA GLU A 365 5.37 19.57 11.68
C GLU A 365 4.20 20.51 12.05
N PHE A 366 2.99 20.22 11.58
CA PHE A 366 1.75 20.92 11.92
C PHE A 366 0.88 20.07 12.86
N ALA A 367 -0.06 20.72 13.56
CA ALA A 367 -1.02 20.07 14.47
C ALA A 367 -0.39 19.15 15.54
N LEU A 368 0.79 19.51 16.07
CA LEU A 368 1.51 18.73 17.08
C LEU A 368 0.67 18.55 18.35
N ILE A 369 0.48 17.30 18.79
CA ILE A 369 -0.15 16.98 20.07
C ILE A 369 0.96 16.61 21.05
N ASN A 370 1.07 17.34 22.17
CA ASN A 370 2.12 17.12 23.17
C ASN A 370 3.57 17.15 22.62
N GLY A 371 3.80 17.82 21.50
CA GLY A 371 5.10 17.89 20.82
C GLY A 371 5.45 16.65 19.98
N GLU A 372 4.51 15.72 19.79
CA GLU A 372 4.64 14.59 18.90
C GLU A 372 4.18 14.94 17.48
N ALA A 373 4.96 14.51 16.49
CA ALA A 373 4.68 14.68 15.08
C ALA A 373 4.38 13.32 14.45
N PHE A 374 3.40 13.28 13.55
CA PHE A 374 3.09 12.06 12.80
C PHE A 374 4.16 11.82 11.73
N TYR A 375 4.67 10.61 11.61
CA TYR A 375 5.69 10.28 10.60
C TYR A 375 5.05 9.77 9.30
N LEU A 376 5.11 10.60 8.24
CA LEU A 376 4.50 10.38 6.93
C LEU A 376 5.27 9.41 6.02
N GLY A 377 6.56 9.16 6.29
CA GLY A 377 7.37 8.25 5.49
C GLY A 377 8.61 8.90 4.86
N ASN A 378 9.08 8.35 3.73
CA ASN A 378 10.34 8.70 3.07
C ASN A 378 10.25 8.83 1.53
N ASP A 379 9.06 9.00 0.96
CA ASP A 379 8.74 8.94 -0.47
C ASP A 379 9.18 7.60 -1.12
N THR A 380 8.80 6.45 -0.55
CA THR A 380 9.28 5.15 -1.06
C THR A 380 8.51 4.64 -2.28
N GLY A 381 7.29 5.12 -2.48
CA GLY A 381 6.30 4.56 -3.41
C GLY A 381 5.45 3.48 -2.72
N ILE A 382 4.29 3.19 -3.28
CA ILE A 382 3.33 2.22 -2.73
C ILE A 382 3.65 0.81 -3.23
N GLN A 383 3.44 -0.19 -2.36
CA GLN A 383 3.43 -1.61 -2.69
C GLN A 383 2.36 -2.30 -1.84
N HIS A 384 1.87 -3.46 -2.30
CA HIS A 384 0.76 -4.17 -1.67
C HIS A 384 1.16 -5.51 -1.04
N TYR A 385 2.45 -5.67 -0.73
CA TYR A 385 2.96 -6.87 -0.08
C TYR A 385 4.16 -6.62 0.83
N PHE A 386 4.37 -7.53 1.77
CA PHE A 386 5.55 -7.60 2.62
C PHE A 386 5.87 -9.05 2.98
N VAL A 387 7.15 -9.42 3.01
CA VAL A 387 7.59 -10.76 3.42
C VAL A 387 8.35 -10.63 4.74
N ASP A 388 7.77 -11.14 5.82
CA ASP A 388 8.41 -11.20 7.13
C ASP A 388 9.18 -12.52 7.28
N GLU A 389 10.51 -12.44 7.30
CA GLU A 389 11.40 -13.58 7.54
C GLU A 389 11.87 -13.68 9.01
N ASP A 390 11.51 -12.72 9.86
CA ASP A 390 11.85 -12.70 11.28
C ASP A 390 10.81 -13.47 12.12
N VAL A 391 10.48 -14.69 11.70
CA VAL A 391 9.43 -15.48 12.34
C VAL A 391 9.88 -16.90 12.68
N GLU A 392 9.28 -17.42 13.74
CA GLU A 392 9.53 -18.77 14.22
C GLU A 392 8.34 -19.68 13.93
N ASN A 393 8.58 -20.80 13.23
CA ASN A 393 7.57 -21.80 12.98
C ASN A 393 6.91 -22.30 14.28
N GLY A 394 5.58 -22.34 14.31
CA GLY A 394 4.79 -22.80 15.44
C GLY A 394 4.48 -21.75 16.50
N ARG A 395 5.05 -20.53 16.40
CA ARG A 395 4.64 -19.35 17.19
C ARG A 395 3.55 -18.58 16.45
N THR A 396 2.55 -18.09 17.17
CA THR A 396 1.48 -17.26 16.59
C THR A 396 1.91 -15.81 16.57
N TYR A 397 1.70 -15.16 15.42
CA TYR A 397 1.94 -13.74 15.21
C TYR A 397 0.64 -13.03 14.84
N TYR A 398 0.56 -11.77 15.25
CA TYR A 398 -0.55 -10.86 14.99
C TYR A 398 -0.01 -9.74 14.10
N TYR A 399 -0.57 -9.58 12.91
CA TYR A 399 -0.22 -8.51 12.00
C TYR A 399 -1.38 -7.54 11.88
N GLY A 400 -1.08 -6.25 11.92
CA GLY A 400 -2.04 -5.18 11.73
C GLY A 400 -1.55 -4.24 10.64
N LEU A 401 -2.36 -4.02 9.61
CA LEU A 401 -2.12 -3.05 8.56
C LEU A 401 -2.97 -1.81 8.81
N VAL A 402 -2.38 -0.63 8.68
CA VAL A 402 -3.13 0.63 8.75
C VAL A 402 -2.80 1.44 7.51
N ALA A 403 -3.81 2.03 6.89
CA ALA A 403 -3.61 3.14 5.96
C ALA A 403 -3.64 4.44 6.76
N TYR A 404 -2.86 5.43 6.31
CA TYR A 404 -2.81 6.77 6.90
C TYR A 404 -2.85 7.85 5.83
N ASP A 405 -3.43 8.98 6.19
CA ASP A 405 -3.52 10.19 5.35
C ASP A 405 -2.34 11.14 5.60
N TYR A 406 -2.26 12.23 4.85
CA TYR A 406 -1.27 13.29 5.07
C TYR A 406 -1.75 14.42 5.99
N GLY A 407 -2.93 14.32 6.59
CA GLY A 407 -3.54 15.37 7.41
C GLY A 407 -3.96 16.61 6.61
N ILE A 408 -4.39 17.65 7.32
CA ILE A 408 -4.87 18.90 6.71
C ILE A 408 -4.09 20.09 7.26
N GLU A 409 -3.42 20.82 6.37
CA GLU A 409 -2.65 22.04 6.66
C GLU A 409 -3.25 23.22 5.90
N GLY A 410 -3.48 24.35 6.59
CA GLY A 410 -3.92 25.61 5.95
C GLY A 410 -5.40 25.96 6.07
N LEU A 411 -6.20 25.16 6.79
CA LEU A 411 -7.50 25.58 7.32
C LEU A 411 -7.30 26.42 8.61
N GLU A 412 -8.38 26.98 9.16
CA GLU A 412 -8.38 27.72 10.44
C GLU A 412 -7.79 26.86 11.59
N VAL A 413 -8.01 25.55 11.53
CA VAL A 413 -7.37 24.55 12.38
C VAL A 413 -6.61 23.53 11.53
N ASN A 414 -5.32 23.36 11.83
CA ASN A 414 -4.54 22.26 11.26
C ASN A 414 -4.96 20.94 11.91
N ILE A 415 -5.21 19.92 11.11
CA ILE A 415 -5.63 18.59 11.57
C ILE A 415 -4.48 17.61 11.34
N MET A 416 -4.08 16.94 12.42
CA MET A 416 -3.00 15.95 12.40
C MET A 416 -3.40 14.76 11.53
N PRO A 417 -2.44 14.11 10.84
CA PRO A 417 -2.72 12.91 10.07
C PRO A 417 -3.39 11.81 10.90
N ALA A 418 -4.33 11.08 10.30
CA ALA A 418 -5.02 9.96 10.93
C ALA A 418 -4.60 8.61 10.33
N GLU A 419 -4.70 7.53 11.12
CA GLU A 419 -4.47 6.17 10.66
C GLU A 419 -5.58 5.23 11.13
N ASN A 420 -5.77 4.11 10.43
CA ASN A 420 -6.80 3.14 10.81
C ASN A 420 -6.54 2.49 12.17
N ASN A 421 -7.61 2.19 12.89
CA ASN A 421 -7.52 1.43 14.14
C ASN A 421 -7.28 -0.07 13.88
N LEU A 422 -6.52 -0.70 14.79
CA LEU A 422 -6.36 -2.15 14.86
C LEU A 422 -7.29 -2.70 15.97
N VAL A 423 -8.27 -3.52 15.59
CA VAL A 423 -9.27 -4.04 16.53
C VAL A 423 -9.16 -5.56 16.66
N ILE A 424 -8.98 -6.02 17.90
CA ILE A 424 -9.13 -7.42 18.33
C ILE A 424 -10.04 -7.44 19.55
N GLU A 425 -11.19 -8.10 19.44
CA GLU A 425 -12.10 -8.28 20.56
C GLU A 425 -11.90 -9.65 21.21
N LEU A 426 -11.91 -9.68 22.55
CA LEU A 426 -11.67 -10.87 23.35
C LEU A 426 -12.88 -11.20 24.23
N ASP A 427 -13.05 -12.49 24.57
CA ASP A 427 -13.98 -12.93 25.62
C ASP A 427 -13.31 -12.94 27.01
N GLU A 428 -14.07 -13.29 28.05
CA GLU A 428 -13.57 -13.39 29.44
C GLU A 428 -12.47 -14.47 29.61
N GLU A 429 -12.46 -15.48 28.74
CA GLU A 429 -11.43 -16.52 28.67
C GLU A 429 -10.24 -16.12 27.79
N GLU A 430 -10.24 -14.86 27.32
CA GLU A 430 -9.18 -14.28 26.54
C GLU A 430 -9.02 -14.93 25.13
N ASN A 431 -10.07 -15.60 24.64
CA ASN A 431 -10.16 -16.08 23.26
C ASN A 431 -10.66 -14.95 22.34
N ILE A 432 -10.26 -15.02 21.07
CA ILE A 432 -10.56 -13.99 20.07
C ILE A 432 -11.98 -14.19 19.55
N ARG A 433 -12.82 -13.17 19.69
CA ARG A 433 -14.21 -13.13 19.19
C ARG A 433 -14.29 -12.50 17.82
N TYR A 434 -13.52 -11.42 17.61
CA TYR A 434 -13.55 -10.64 16.39
C TYR A 434 -12.17 -10.03 16.10
N THR A 435 -11.85 -9.87 14.82
CA THR A 435 -10.68 -9.16 14.32
C THR A 435 -11.10 -8.26 13.17
N GLY A 436 -10.58 -7.04 13.11
CA GLY A 436 -10.73 -6.17 11.95
C GLY A 436 -10.17 -6.82 10.67
N LYS A 437 -10.69 -6.42 9.49
CA LYS A 437 -10.23 -6.96 8.19
C LYS A 437 -8.77 -6.61 7.87
N ASN A 438 -8.24 -5.60 8.53
CA ASN A 438 -6.86 -5.15 8.47
C ASN A 438 -5.95 -5.87 9.48
N VAL A 439 -6.48 -6.82 10.24
CA VAL A 439 -5.73 -7.64 11.21
C VAL A 439 -5.74 -9.10 10.77
N GLN A 440 -4.57 -9.73 10.77
CA GLN A 440 -4.42 -11.15 10.45
C GLN A 440 -3.60 -11.89 11.52
N ILE A 441 -4.04 -13.11 11.82
CA ILE A 441 -3.42 -13.97 12.81
C ILE A 441 -2.90 -15.20 12.11
N VAL A 442 -1.61 -15.46 12.26
CA VAL A 442 -0.95 -16.50 11.49
C VAL A 442 0.10 -17.22 12.32
N THR A 443 0.21 -18.52 12.07
CA THR A 443 1.25 -19.37 12.66
C THR A 443 2.04 -19.98 11.51
N PRO A 444 3.25 -19.48 11.21
CA PRO A 444 4.11 -20.08 10.19
C PRO A 444 4.42 -21.53 10.54
N TYR A 445 4.60 -22.36 9.52
CA TYR A 445 4.80 -23.78 9.69
C TYR A 445 5.71 -24.39 8.64
N GLN A 446 6.42 -25.44 9.07
CA GLN A 446 7.22 -26.28 8.20
C GLN A 446 6.31 -27.12 7.29
N GLN A 447 6.77 -27.32 6.05
CA GLN A 447 6.14 -28.23 5.10
C GLN A 447 6.04 -29.69 5.62
N ALA A 448 4.96 -30.39 5.28
CA ALA A 448 4.77 -31.79 5.65
C ALA A 448 5.78 -32.73 5.00
N ALA A 449 6.15 -33.81 5.71
CA ALA A 449 7.08 -34.79 5.17
C ALA A 449 6.53 -35.45 3.90
N GLY A 450 7.32 -35.39 2.82
CA GLY A 450 6.96 -35.94 1.52
C GLY A 450 6.10 -35.03 0.65
N TYR A 451 5.69 -33.85 1.13
CA TYR A 451 5.03 -32.83 0.31
C TYR A 451 6.04 -32.20 -0.66
N ILE A 452 5.62 -31.96 -1.89
CA ILE A 452 6.36 -31.16 -2.87
C ILE A 452 5.45 -29.99 -3.27
N PRO A 453 5.84 -28.74 -3.02
CA PRO A 453 5.03 -27.59 -3.37
C PRO A 453 4.83 -27.47 -4.90
N PRO A 454 3.82 -26.71 -5.34
CA PRO A 454 3.71 -26.24 -6.72
C PRO A 454 5.04 -25.65 -7.20
N SER A 455 5.29 -25.75 -8.50
CA SER A 455 6.51 -25.24 -9.12
C SER A 455 6.21 -24.59 -10.47
N ILE A 456 7.07 -23.70 -10.92
CA ILE A 456 6.93 -23.06 -12.22
C ILE A 456 7.82 -23.78 -13.23
N LYS A 457 7.24 -24.07 -14.40
CA LYS A 457 7.94 -24.61 -15.55
C LYS A 457 7.90 -23.61 -16.68
N MET A 458 9.07 -23.19 -17.15
CA MET A 458 9.19 -22.37 -18.36
C MET A 458 8.82 -23.21 -19.58
N GLU A 459 8.06 -22.65 -20.52
CA GLU A 459 7.62 -23.33 -21.72
C GLU A 459 8.51 -23.01 -22.93
N ASP A 460 8.71 -23.99 -23.80
CA ASP A 460 9.50 -23.85 -25.05
C ASP A 460 8.85 -22.87 -26.06
N LYS A 461 7.56 -22.53 -25.85
CA LYS A 461 6.80 -21.57 -26.68
C LYS A 461 7.22 -20.11 -26.47
N THR A 462 8.21 -19.88 -25.63
CA THR A 462 8.80 -18.56 -25.36
C THR A 462 9.47 -18.02 -26.63
N SER A 463 9.09 -16.81 -27.04
CA SER A 463 9.69 -16.11 -28.17
C SER A 463 10.30 -14.83 -27.64
N LEU A 464 11.59 -14.86 -27.35
CA LEU A 464 12.34 -13.70 -26.84
C LEU A 464 13.48 -13.36 -27.79
N VAL A 465 13.43 -12.15 -28.34
CA VAL A 465 14.58 -11.46 -28.93
C VAL A 465 15.42 -10.85 -27.82
N GLY A 466 14.77 -10.21 -26.84
CA GLY A 466 15.37 -9.79 -25.57
C GLY A 466 15.95 -10.97 -24.79
N ASN A 467 16.87 -10.68 -23.88
CA ASN A 467 17.60 -11.73 -23.16
C ASN A 467 17.95 -11.33 -21.72
N LEU A 468 17.19 -10.39 -21.19
CA LEU A 468 17.17 -10.10 -19.77
C LEU A 468 16.53 -11.27 -19.03
N GLU A 469 16.79 -11.35 -17.73
CA GLU A 469 16.28 -12.43 -16.90
C GLU A 469 14.92 -12.06 -16.33
N VAL A 470 13.95 -12.96 -16.50
CA VAL A 470 12.60 -12.84 -15.96
C VAL A 470 12.32 -14.09 -15.15
N ILE A 471 12.11 -13.89 -13.86
CA ILE A 471 11.99 -14.96 -12.87
C ILE A 471 10.56 -14.92 -12.33
N PRO A 472 9.64 -15.73 -12.90
CA PRO A 472 8.34 -15.94 -12.28
C PRO A 472 8.52 -16.82 -11.02
N GLN A 473 7.85 -16.43 -9.93
CA GLN A 473 7.94 -17.06 -8.62
C GLN A 473 6.55 -17.31 -8.05
N ILE A 474 6.40 -18.35 -7.24
CA ILE A 474 5.17 -18.59 -6.49
C ILE A 474 5.36 -17.97 -5.11
N LEU A 475 4.56 -16.94 -4.84
CA LEU A 475 4.56 -16.26 -3.55
C LEU A 475 3.53 -16.90 -2.62
N ASP A 476 2.29 -17.10 -3.09
CA ASP A 476 1.20 -17.70 -2.32
C ASP A 476 0.81 -19.08 -2.88
N LEU A 477 1.10 -20.13 -2.10
CA LEU A 477 0.76 -21.51 -2.44
C LEU A 477 -0.75 -21.79 -2.48
N ASN A 478 -1.56 -21.00 -1.76
CA ASN A 478 -3.00 -21.21 -1.65
C ASN A 478 -3.78 -20.47 -2.74
N SER A 479 -3.26 -19.33 -3.20
CA SER A 479 -3.89 -18.56 -4.29
C SER A 479 -3.42 -18.97 -5.68
N VAL A 480 -2.29 -19.68 -5.80
CA VAL A 480 -1.77 -20.09 -7.11
C VAL A 480 -2.72 -21.10 -7.79
N LYS A 481 -3.05 -20.84 -9.06
CA LYS A 481 -3.92 -21.70 -9.87
C LYS A 481 -3.11 -22.79 -10.59
N PRO A 482 -3.20 -24.08 -10.19
CA PRO A 482 -2.40 -25.15 -10.81
C PRO A 482 -2.86 -25.48 -12.22
N ASN A 483 -1.91 -25.85 -13.10
CA ASN A 483 -2.10 -26.13 -14.53
C ASN A 483 -2.46 -24.90 -15.39
N ASN A 484 -2.53 -23.70 -14.81
CA ASN A 484 -2.67 -22.48 -15.58
C ASN A 484 -1.34 -22.11 -16.24
N THR A 485 -1.44 -21.60 -17.47
CA THR A 485 -0.33 -21.09 -18.26
C THR A 485 -0.46 -19.58 -18.37
N TYR A 486 0.67 -18.88 -18.19
CA TYR A 486 0.74 -17.43 -18.22
C TYR A 486 1.69 -16.98 -19.32
N LYS A 487 1.37 -15.82 -19.90
CA LYS A 487 2.14 -15.16 -20.96
C LYS A 487 2.50 -13.75 -20.49
N VAL A 488 3.79 -13.45 -20.39
CA VAL A 488 4.30 -12.11 -20.08
C VAL A 488 4.68 -11.43 -21.38
N THR A 489 4.25 -10.19 -21.56
CA THR A 489 4.59 -9.31 -22.69
C THR A 489 5.16 -8.00 -22.17
N PHE A 490 5.94 -7.29 -22.98
CA PHE A 490 6.66 -6.10 -22.55
C PHE A 490 6.24 -4.88 -23.35
N SER A 491 6.09 -3.75 -22.66
CA SER A 491 5.91 -2.42 -23.26
C SER A 491 7.28 -1.81 -23.54
N VAL A 492 7.36 -1.05 -24.63
CA VAL A 492 8.61 -0.46 -25.11
C VAL A 492 8.40 1.02 -25.37
N ASP A 493 9.38 1.83 -24.96
CA ASP A 493 9.50 3.21 -25.40
C ASP A 493 10.71 3.37 -26.35
N THR A 494 10.53 4.21 -27.38
CA THR A 494 11.59 4.50 -28.36
C THR A 494 12.36 5.73 -27.92
N VAL A 495 13.55 5.51 -27.36
CA VAL A 495 14.48 6.58 -26.96
C VAL A 495 15.06 7.31 -28.17
N GLY A 496 15.31 6.60 -29.27
CA GLY A 496 15.77 7.24 -30.49
C GLY A 496 16.30 6.31 -31.58
N HIS A 497 16.97 6.92 -32.55
CA HIS A 497 17.57 6.24 -33.70
C HIS A 497 18.95 6.84 -33.98
N LEU A 498 19.88 6.03 -34.47
CA LEU A 498 21.22 6.46 -34.86
C LEU A 498 21.13 7.52 -35.95
N ARG A 499 20.20 7.35 -36.89
CA ARG A 499 19.95 8.32 -37.97
C ARG A 499 18.66 9.10 -37.70
N PRO A 500 18.72 10.44 -37.53
CA PRO A 500 17.55 11.24 -37.17
C PRO A 500 16.43 11.18 -38.20
N MET A 501 16.75 11.12 -39.49
CA MET A 501 15.74 11.11 -40.56
C MET A 501 15.38 9.67 -40.94
N ALA A 502 14.09 9.33 -40.90
CA ALA A 502 13.58 7.98 -41.16
C ALA A 502 14.04 7.37 -42.50
N GLN A 503 14.13 8.18 -43.56
CA GLN A 503 14.59 7.74 -44.89
C GLN A 503 16.08 7.30 -44.95
N PHE A 504 16.86 7.58 -43.91
CA PHE A 504 18.27 7.20 -43.78
C PHE A 504 18.51 6.14 -42.71
N ARG A 505 17.46 5.60 -42.09
CA ARG A 505 17.57 4.55 -41.07
C ARG A 505 17.71 3.19 -41.73
N SER A 506 18.51 2.33 -41.12
CA SER A 506 18.40 0.89 -41.39
C SER A 506 17.09 0.36 -40.80
N LYS A 507 16.58 -0.76 -41.30
CA LYS A 507 15.37 -1.42 -40.81
C LYS A 507 15.40 -1.69 -39.30
N TYR A 508 16.58 -1.97 -38.77
CA TYR A 508 16.78 -2.37 -37.37
C TYR A 508 17.52 -1.32 -36.53
N ASP A 509 17.51 -0.05 -36.98
CA ASP A 509 18.08 1.09 -36.25
C ASP A 509 17.10 1.50 -35.14
N LEU A 510 17.37 1.11 -33.90
CA LEU A 510 16.48 1.37 -32.78
C LEU A 510 17.24 1.42 -31.45
N LEU A 511 17.08 2.53 -30.73
CA LEU A 511 17.41 2.65 -29.31
C LEU A 511 16.11 2.68 -28.52
N TYR A 512 15.94 1.74 -27.60
CA TYR A 512 14.68 1.53 -26.90
C TYR A 512 14.92 1.04 -25.47
N VAL A 513 13.89 1.21 -24.64
CA VAL A 513 13.85 0.78 -23.23
C VAL A 513 12.51 0.11 -22.95
N ASN A 514 12.44 -0.76 -21.95
CA ASN A 514 11.16 -1.26 -21.45
C ASN A 514 10.59 -0.28 -20.42
N ASN A 515 9.33 0.10 -20.59
CA ASN A 515 8.59 1.03 -19.72
C ASN A 515 7.36 0.39 -19.06
N GLY A 516 7.23 -0.93 -19.13
CA GLY A 516 6.10 -1.66 -18.56
C GLY A 516 6.07 -3.12 -18.99
N PHE A 517 5.23 -3.93 -18.36
CA PHE A 517 4.94 -5.30 -18.78
C PHE A 517 3.53 -5.71 -18.37
N SER A 518 2.99 -6.72 -19.05
CA SER A 518 1.66 -7.25 -18.81
C SER A 518 1.72 -8.77 -18.70
N VAL A 519 0.87 -9.33 -17.85
CA VAL A 519 0.74 -10.77 -17.64
C VAL A 519 -0.67 -11.20 -17.98
N TYR A 520 -0.78 -12.18 -18.87
CA TYR A 520 -2.04 -12.76 -19.31
C TYR A 520 -2.13 -14.22 -18.89
N ASN A 521 -3.27 -14.62 -18.34
CA ASN A 521 -3.62 -16.03 -18.15
C ASN A 521 -4.22 -16.58 -19.45
N ILE A 522 -3.44 -17.38 -20.18
CA ILE A 522 -3.82 -17.88 -21.50
C ILE A 522 -4.65 -19.16 -21.43
N THR A 523 -4.72 -19.82 -20.27
CA THR A 523 -5.64 -20.94 -20.03
C THR A 523 -7.09 -20.44 -19.93
N GLU A 524 -7.29 -19.24 -19.41
CA GLU A 524 -8.60 -18.59 -19.19
C GLU A 524 -8.96 -17.59 -20.31
N GLY A 525 -8.49 -17.83 -21.55
CA GLY A 525 -8.89 -17.02 -22.71
C GLY A 525 -8.14 -15.69 -22.87
N ASP A 526 -6.86 -15.65 -22.51
CA ASP A 526 -5.98 -14.47 -22.58
C ASP A 526 -6.47 -13.31 -21.68
N SER A 527 -6.96 -13.63 -20.47
CA SER A 527 -7.35 -12.62 -19.48
C SER A 527 -6.12 -11.90 -18.93
N LEU A 528 -6.14 -10.56 -18.92
CA LEU A 528 -5.12 -9.75 -18.24
C LEU A 528 -5.25 -9.98 -16.72
N VAL A 529 -4.16 -10.38 -16.06
CA VAL A 529 -4.13 -10.61 -14.61
C VAL A 529 -3.24 -9.62 -13.87
N TYR A 530 -2.31 -8.99 -14.57
CA TYR A 530 -1.40 -8.00 -13.99
C TYR A 530 -0.81 -7.10 -15.06
N GLN A 531 -0.55 -5.84 -14.72
CA GLN A 531 0.11 -4.88 -15.59
C GLN A 531 0.85 -3.82 -14.77
N GLU A 532 2.05 -3.46 -15.23
CA GLU A 532 2.78 -2.27 -14.80
C GLU A 532 2.93 -1.29 -15.96
N THR A 533 2.61 -0.02 -15.70
CA THR A 533 2.73 1.10 -16.64
C THR A 533 3.37 2.30 -15.93
N PRO A 534 3.82 3.33 -16.66
CA PRO A 534 4.29 4.57 -16.03
C PRO A 534 3.27 5.27 -15.12
N ASP A 535 1.97 4.98 -15.31
CA ASP A 535 0.89 5.53 -14.47
C ASP A 535 0.68 4.71 -13.18
N LYS A 536 1.06 3.43 -13.19
CA LYS A 536 0.88 2.52 -12.05
C LYS A 536 2.00 1.48 -11.99
N PHE A 537 2.88 1.63 -10.99
CA PHE A 537 3.94 0.67 -10.69
C PHE A 537 4.28 0.65 -9.19
N PRO A 538 4.70 -0.51 -8.65
CA PRO A 538 5.17 -0.60 -7.27
C PRO A 538 6.49 0.15 -7.04
N MET A 539 6.59 0.84 -5.90
CA MET A 539 7.83 1.43 -5.37
C MET A 539 8.61 2.27 -6.39
N ASP A 540 9.75 1.75 -6.86
CA ASP A 540 10.67 2.34 -7.84
C ASP A 540 10.94 1.40 -9.02
N ASN A 541 10.00 0.50 -9.34
CA ASN A 541 10.13 -0.43 -10.46
C ASN A 541 10.38 0.28 -11.80
N LEU A 542 9.81 1.48 -11.96
CA LEU A 542 10.04 2.38 -13.09
C LEU A 542 10.71 3.67 -12.62
N LEU A 543 11.65 4.15 -13.43
CA LEU A 543 12.38 5.40 -13.22
C LEU A 543 12.16 6.32 -14.42
N TYR A 544 12.08 7.62 -14.16
CA TYR A 544 11.90 8.64 -15.20
C TYR A 544 13.20 9.37 -15.51
N ASP A 545 13.62 9.37 -16.78
CA ASP A 545 14.74 10.19 -17.25
C ASP A 545 14.23 11.56 -17.69
N ILE A 546 14.48 12.59 -16.87
CA ILE A 546 14.07 13.98 -17.16
C ILE A 546 14.74 14.59 -18.40
N ARG A 547 15.90 14.09 -18.84
CA ARG A 547 16.62 14.63 -20.01
C ARG A 547 16.17 13.97 -21.30
N GLY A 548 15.87 12.68 -21.21
CA GLY A 548 15.35 11.88 -22.31
C GLY A 548 13.83 11.95 -22.46
N GLU A 549 13.12 12.40 -21.42
CA GLU A 549 11.66 12.44 -21.31
C GLU A 549 10.99 11.07 -21.48
N TYR A 550 11.60 10.01 -20.94
CA TYR A 550 11.08 8.64 -21.03
C TYR A 550 11.17 7.87 -19.70
N TRP A 551 10.31 6.87 -19.55
CA TRP A 551 10.34 5.92 -18.44
C TRP A 551 11.12 4.65 -18.80
N TYR A 552 11.79 4.06 -17.83
CA TYR A 552 12.53 2.81 -18.00
C TYR A 552 12.53 1.95 -16.74
N PHE A 553 12.68 0.64 -16.91
CA PHE A 553 12.84 -0.30 -15.80
C PHE A 553 14.05 0.01 -14.93
N ASN A 554 13.85 -0.06 -13.61
CA ASN A 554 14.94 -0.15 -12.65
C ASN A 554 15.73 -1.47 -12.82
N GLU A 555 16.97 -1.53 -12.34
CA GLU A 555 17.87 -2.68 -12.54
C GLU A 555 17.29 -3.99 -11.97
N ASN A 556 16.56 -3.89 -10.85
CA ASN A 556 15.84 -5.01 -10.26
C ASN A 556 14.43 -4.52 -9.92
N LEU A 557 13.42 -5.05 -10.59
CA LEU A 557 12.03 -4.78 -10.27
C LEU A 557 11.31 -6.05 -9.86
N THR A 558 10.39 -5.92 -8.92
CA THR A 558 9.54 -7.00 -8.46
C THR A 558 8.09 -6.54 -8.48
N SER A 559 7.24 -7.33 -9.12
CA SER A 559 5.83 -7.02 -9.25
C SER A 559 5.09 -7.09 -7.92
N ASP A 560 3.95 -6.41 -7.81
CA ASP A 560 2.96 -6.77 -6.81
C ASP A 560 2.46 -8.21 -7.07
N PRO A 561 1.95 -8.92 -6.04
CA PRO A 561 1.46 -10.29 -6.21
C PRO A 561 0.16 -10.35 -6.99
N PHE A 562 0.04 -11.29 -7.92
CA PHE A 562 -1.17 -11.52 -8.71
C PHE A 562 -1.45 -13.03 -8.85
N GLU A 563 -2.67 -13.48 -8.61
CA GLU A 563 -3.04 -14.91 -8.61
C GLU A 563 -2.04 -15.84 -7.86
N GLY A 564 -1.45 -15.35 -6.77
CA GLY A 564 -0.42 -16.06 -5.98
C GLY A 564 0.98 -16.13 -6.61
N LEU A 565 1.18 -15.48 -7.74
CA LEU A 565 2.45 -15.36 -8.46
C LEU A 565 3.07 -13.98 -8.26
N GLN A 566 4.37 -13.90 -8.53
CA GLN A 566 5.14 -12.67 -8.56
C GLN A 566 6.20 -12.78 -9.66
N ILE A 567 6.53 -11.68 -10.33
CA ILE A 567 7.58 -11.64 -11.35
C ILE A 567 8.69 -10.71 -10.87
N THR A 568 9.91 -11.23 -10.93
CA THR A 568 11.13 -10.43 -10.78
C THR A 568 11.79 -10.29 -12.15
N ILE A 569 12.16 -9.08 -12.55
CA ILE A 569 12.90 -8.80 -13.78
C ILE A 569 14.23 -8.16 -13.42
N HIS A 570 15.33 -8.73 -13.93
CA HIS A 570 16.66 -8.13 -13.85
C HIS A 570 16.92 -7.36 -15.14
N SER A 571 16.82 -6.03 -15.07
CA SER A 571 16.95 -5.12 -16.20
C SER A 571 18.35 -4.51 -16.34
N LEU A 572 18.55 -3.74 -17.41
CA LEU A 572 19.75 -2.94 -17.63
C LEU A 572 19.52 -1.51 -17.14
N LYS A 573 20.56 -0.91 -16.56
CA LYS A 573 20.53 0.47 -16.05
C LYS A 573 20.21 1.53 -17.13
N ASN A 574 20.72 1.32 -18.34
CA ASN A 574 20.64 2.31 -19.42
C ASN A 574 20.07 1.66 -20.70
N THR A 575 20.97 1.17 -21.55
CA THR A 575 20.69 0.68 -22.89
C THR A 575 21.38 -0.66 -23.08
N ALA A 576 21.15 -1.30 -24.21
CA ALA A 576 21.82 -2.55 -24.53
C ALA A 576 23.36 -2.45 -24.45
N GLU A 577 23.99 -3.53 -23.99
CA GLU A 577 25.44 -3.65 -23.82
C GLU A 577 25.97 -4.95 -24.45
N PHE A 578 27.23 -4.99 -24.84
CA PHE A 578 27.84 -6.21 -25.38
C PHE A 578 27.90 -7.31 -24.33
N ASP A 579 27.55 -8.53 -24.72
CA ASP A 579 27.55 -9.69 -23.83
C ASP A 579 28.77 -10.58 -24.09
N PRO A 580 29.84 -10.47 -23.29
CA PRO A 580 31.03 -11.30 -23.48
C PRO A 580 30.82 -12.77 -23.09
N GLU A 581 29.82 -13.09 -22.27
CA GLU A 581 29.56 -14.47 -21.82
C GLU A 581 28.83 -15.28 -22.89
N ARG A 582 27.96 -14.63 -23.68
CA ARG A 582 27.24 -15.24 -24.81
C ARG A 582 27.89 -15.00 -26.17
N SER A 583 28.97 -14.23 -26.22
CA SER A 583 29.78 -14.03 -27.42
C SER A 583 31.01 -14.95 -27.44
N GLY A 584 31.33 -15.52 -28.59
CA GLY A 584 32.44 -16.46 -28.73
C GLY A 584 32.24 -17.50 -29.82
N TRP A 585 33.17 -18.46 -29.90
CA TRP A 585 33.06 -19.56 -30.86
C TRP A 585 31.94 -20.53 -30.50
N ILE A 586 30.97 -20.70 -31.39
CA ILE A 586 30.01 -21.82 -31.36
C ILE A 586 30.69 -23.07 -31.92
N VAL A 587 31.40 -22.90 -33.04
CA VAL A 587 32.18 -23.93 -33.73
C VAL A 587 33.49 -23.28 -34.17
N GLY A 588 34.63 -23.85 -33.80
CA GLY A 588 35.96 -23.29 -34.09
C GLY A 588 36.68 -22.79 -32.84
N ASP A 589 37.92 -22.34 -33.00
CA ASP A 589 38.76 -21.88 -31.89
C ASP A 589 39.88 -20.90 -32.30
N ALA A 590 39.73 -20.25 -33.47
CA ALA A 590 40.74 -19.34 -33.99
C ALA A 590 40.86 -18.06 -33.14
N PRO A 591 42.07 -17.53 -32.90
CA PRO A 591 42.26 -16.34 -32.07
C PRO A 591 41.96 -15.07 -32.89
N ILE A 592 40.69 -14.83 -33.18
CA ILE A 592 40.21 -13.57 -33.77
C ILE A 592 39.77 -12.61 -32.66
N GLN A 593 39.85 -11.31 -32.92
CA GLN A 593 39.31 -10.29 -32.04
C GLN A 593 38.04 -9.71 -32.65
N VAL A 594 36.98 -9.63 -31.85
CA VAL A 594 35.72 -8.97 -32.21
C VAL A 594 35.46 -7.86 -31.20
N VAL A 595 35.42 -6.62 -31.70
CA VAL A 595 35.30 -5.42 -30.87
C VAL A 595 34.00 -4.69 -31.24
N PRO A 596 32.99 -4.66 -30.36
CA PRO A 596 31.75 -3.92 -30.61
C PRO A 596 32.03 -2.41 -30.67
N SER A 597 31.23 -1.68 -31.48
CA SER A 597 31.29 -0.22 -31.53
C SER A 597 30.86 0.38 -30.19
N THR A 598 31.57 1.38 -29.69
CA THR A 598 31.27 2.01 -28.40
C THR A 598 29.96 2.79 -28.40
N GLU A 599 29.48 3.22 -29.57
CA GLU A 599 28.26 4.03 -29.70
C GLU A 599 27.22 3.38 -30.64
N GLU A 600 27.61 3.06 -31.87
CA GLU A 600 26.65 2.65 -32.89
C GLU A 600 26.06 1.26 -32.63
N SER A 601 26.74 0.41 -31.85
CA SER A 601 26.23 -0.93 -31.47
C SER A 601 25.00 -0.87 -30.57
N LYS A 602 24.83 0.20 -29.77
CA LYS A 602 23.67 0.40 -28.87
C LYS A 602 22.34 0.48 -29.63
N TYR A 603 22.39 0.92 -30.90
CA TYR A 603 21.23 1.03 -31.80
C TYR A 603 20.98 -0.23 -32.62
N PHE A 604 21.93 -1.17 -32.59
CA PHE A 604 21.85 -2.46 -33.29
C PHE A 604 22.22 -3.64 -32.38
N PRO A 605 21.64 -3.77 -31.17
CA PRO A 605 22.06 -4.75 -30.17
C PRO A 605 21.52 -6.17 -30.47
N TRP A 606 21.55 -6.61 -31.71
CA TRP A 606 20.98 -7.88 -32.14
C TRP A 606 21.97 -9.03 -31.99
N GLN A 607 21.49 -10.27 -32.12
CA GLN A 607 22.39 -11.42 -32.14
C GLN A 607 22.94 -11.60 -33.56
N TYR A 608 24.25 -11.72 -33.68
CA TYR A 608 24.93 -11.93 -34.96
C TYR A 608 25.75 -13.22 -34.97
N GLU A 609 25.84 -13.85 -36.13
CA GLU A 609 26.72 -14.99 -36.37
C GLU A 609 27.65 -14.67 -37.54
N ILE A 610 28.96 -14.79 -37.31
CA ILE A 610 30.01 -14.75 -38.32
C ILE A 610 30.20 -16.17 -38.82
N VAL A 611 29.87 -16.44 -40.07
CA VAL A 611 29.88 -17.80 -40.65
C VAL A 611 31.00 -17.90 -41.67
N PHE A 612 32.04 -18.67 -41.34
CA PHE A 612 33.20 -18.90 -42.20
C PHE A 612 32.93 -20.01 -43.21
N THR A 613 33.40 -19.83 -44.44
CA THR A 613 33.16 -20.77 -45.54
C THR A 613 34.46 -21.12 -46.26
N GLY A 614 34.41 -22.12 -47.14
CA GLY A 614 35.54 -22.49 -48.00
C GLY A 614 35.54 -21.79 -49.36
N GLU A 615 34.62 -20.85 -49.59
CA GLU A 615 34.52 -20.09 -50.84
C GLU A 615 35.15 -18.71 -50.66
N ASP A 616 36.19 -18.40 -51.42
CA ASP A 616 37.01 -17.18 -51.27
C ASP A 616 36.24 -15.86 -51.49
N SER A 617 35.03 -15.91 -52.05
CA SER A 617 34.21 -14.73 -52.35
C SER A 617 32.72 -14.95 -52.04
N VAL A 618 32.42 -15.66 -50.94
CA VAL A 618 31.04 -15.92 -50.51
C VAL A 618 30.24 -14.64 -50.24
N TYR A 619 30.92 -13.55 -49.89
CA TYR A 619 30.31 -12.24 -49.71
C TYR A 619 31.20 -11.15 -50.29
N VAL A 620 30.58 -10.19 -50.99
CA VAL A 620 31.25 -9.02 -51.55
C VAL A 620 30.54 -7.78 -51.03
N SER A 621 31.32 -6.80 -50.58
CA SER A 621 30.81 -5.53 -50.06
C SER A 621 29.81 -4.87 -51.02
N ARG A 622 28.67 -4.40 -50.49
CA ARG A 622 27.58 -3.80 -51.28
C ARG A 622 27.54 -2.27 -51.21
N VAL A 623 28.13 -1.68 -50.18
CA VAL A 623 28.18 -0.23 -49.98
C VAL A 623 28.88 0.46 -51.15
N THR A 624 28.28 1.57 -51.58
CA THR A 624 28.69 2.35 -52.75
C THR A 624 29.36 3.68 -52.39
N SER A 625 29.42 4.02 -51.10
CA SER A 625 29.91 5.29 -50.58
C SER A 625 30.60 5.08 -49.24
N THR A 626 31.80 5.64 -49.06
CA THR A 626 32.55 5.57 -47.80
C THR A 626 32.08 6.60 -46.76
N LYS A 627 31.17 7.50 -47.11
CA LYS A 627 30.72 8.57 -46.22
C LYS A 627 30.08 8.07 -44.93
N SER A 628 30.44 8.72 -43.81
CA SER A 628 29.87 8.49 -42.49
C SER A 628 30.11 7.08 -41.94
N ILE A 629 31.19 6.42 -42.37
CA ILE A 629 31.63 5.14 -41.81
C ILE A 629 32.50 5.44 -40.61
N LYS A 630 32.19 4.80 -39.48
CA LYS A 630 32.98 4.94 -38.26
C LYS A 630 33.52 3.59 -37.80
N ASN A 631 34.70 3.59 -37.19
CA ASN A 631 35.25 2.38 -36.59
C ASN A 631 34.68 2.13 -35.18
N ALA A 632 35.20 1.11 -34.49
CA ALA A 632 34.73 0.70 -33.17
C ALA A 632 34.79 1.81 -32.10
N ASN A 633 35.72 2.78 -32.25
CA ASN A 633 35.87 3.91 -31.32
C ASN A 633 35.02 5.13 -31.71
N ASN A 634 34.04 4.95 -32.60
CA ASN A 634 33.16 6.01 -33.11
C ASN A 634 33.94 7.15 -33.83
N LEU A 635 35.11 6.84 -34.43
CA LEU A 635 35.89 7.76 -35.25
C LEU A 635 35.57 7.56 -36.73
N LEU A 636 35.40 8.65 -37.48
CA LEU A 636 35.18 8.63 -38.93
C LEU A 636 36.41 8.10 -39.67
N VAL A 637 36.20 7.17 -40.60
CA VAL A 637 37.25 6.49 -41.37
C VAL A 637 37.02 6.59 -42.89
N ASP A 638 36.18 7.52 -43.33
CA ASP A 638 35.72 7.68 -44.72
C ASP A 638 36.85 7.68 -45.78
N GLU A 639 38.05 8.16 -45.44
CA GLU A 639 39.20 8.26 -46.34
C GLU A 639 40.02 6.95 -46.45
N ASN A 640 39.87 6.05 -45.47
CA ASN A 640 40.67 4.84 -45.32
C ASN A 640 39.84 3.57 -45.53
N VAL A 641 38.66 3.66 -46.15
CA VAL A 641 37.80 2.50 -46.38
C VAL A 641 37.99 1.93 -47.78
N LEU A 642 38.31 0.63 -47.86
CA LEU A 642 38.35 -0.12 -49.11
C LEU A 642 36.98 -0.76 -49.36
N LEU A 643 36.31 -0.34 -50.44
CA LEU A 643 35.04 -0.89 -50.89
C LEU A 643 35.24 -2.06 -51.86
N GLY A 644 34.18 -2.84 -52.08
CA GLY A 644 34.15 -3.93 -53.07
C GLY A 644 35.03 -5.13 -52.75
N GLN A 645 35.51 -5.24 -51.50
CA GLN A 645 36.32 -6.37 -51.04
C GLN A 645 35.47 -7.65 -50.96
N ALA A 646 36.13 -8.78 -51.25
CA ALA A 646 35.54 -10.11 -51.17
C ALA A 646 36.02 -10.82 -49.89
N PHE A 647 35.10 -11.53 -49.25
CA PHE A 647 35.34 -12.24 -48.00
C PHE A 647 34.94 -13.70 -48.15
N ASN A 648 35.66 -14.58 -47.45
CA ASN A 648 35.33 -16.01 -47.35
C ASN A 648 34.35 -16.33 -46.21
N PHE A 649 33.80 -15.30 -45.57
CA PHE A 649 32.78 -15.40 -44.54
C PHE A 649 31.70 -14.35 -44.77
N TYR A 650 30.57 -14.50 -44.10
CA TYR A 650 29.51 -13.50 -44.06
C TYR A 650 28.94 -13.39 -42.65
N VAL A 651 28.28 -12.27 -42.36
CA VAL A 651 27.64 -12.04 -41.06
C VAL A 651 26.13 -11.98 -41.24
N ILE A 652 25.39 -12.69 -40.40
CA ILE A 652 23.92 -12.67 -40.39
C ILE A 652 23.37 -12.09 -39.08
N ASN A 653 22.28 -11.33 -39.18
CA ASN A 653 21.45 -10.97 -38.04
C ASN A 653 20.52 -12.13 -37.72
N LYS A 654 20.77 -12.81 -36.61
CA LYS A 654 20.04 -14.00 -36.17
C LYS A 654 18.73 -13.69 -35.44
N SER A 655 18.52 -12.44 -35.03
CA SER A 655 17.36 -12.05 -34.24
C SER A 655 16.05 -12.05 -35.04
N PHE A 656 16.10 -11.85 -36.36
CA PHE A 656 14.90 -11.64 -37.18
C PHE A 656 14.91 -12.52 -38.43
N PRO A 657 14.44 -13.78 -38.36
CA PRO A 657 14.22 -14.59 -39.55
C PRO A 657 13.08 -14.02 -40.40
N ASP A 658 13.22 -14.08 -41.71
CA ASP A 658 12.12 -13.78 -42.64
C ASP A 658 11.08 -14.91 -42.67
N SER A 659 10.00 -14.73 -43.44
CA SER A 659 8.92 -15.72 -43.59
C SER A 659 9.38 -17.09 -44.12
N ASN A 660 10.58 -17.16 -44.71
CA ASN A 660 11.18 -18.38 -45.24
C ASN A 660 12.28 -18.94 -44.31
N GLY A 661 12.47 -18.35 -43.12
CA GLY A 661 13.51 -18.73 -42.17
C GLY A 661 14.93 -18.27 -42.55
N SER A 662 15.06 -17.37 -43.52
CA SER A 662 16.35 -16.79 -43.91
C SER A 662 16.66 -15.55 -43.10
N TYR A 663 17.95 -15.28 -42.88
CA TYR A 663 18.43 -14.16 -42.07
C TYR A 663 19.04 -13.07 -42.94
N GLU A 664 18.89 -11.81 -42.51
CA GLU A 664 19.54 -10.68 -43.16
C GLU A 664 21.07 -10.82 -43.07
N LYS A 665 21.77 -10.65 -44.20
CA LYS A 665 23.22 -10.51 -44.22
C LYS A 665 23.62 -9.05 -44.04
N LEU A 666 24.52 -8.79 -43.10
CA LEU A 666 25.14 -7.48 -42.88
C LEU A 666 26.18 -7.20 -43.97
N ASP A 667 26.59 -5.94 -44.08
CA ASP A 667 27.65 -5.54 -44.99
C ASP A 667 29.01 -5.45 -44.29
N LEU A 668 30.05 -5.66 -45.09
CA LEU A 668 31.44 -5.74 -44.66
C LEU A 668 32.26 -4.71 -45.45
N VAL A 669 33.02 -3.89 -44.75
CA VAL A 669 33.97 -2.94 -45.34
C VAL A 669 35.31 -3.03 -44.62
N VAL A 670 36.40 -2.76 -45.33
CA VAL A 670 37.75 -2.82 -44.74
C VAL A 670 38.21 -1.41 -44.40
N GLU A 671 38.63 -1.19 -43.16
CA GLU A 671 39.41 -0.01 -42.76
C GLU A 671 40.89 -0.37 -42.94
N ASP A 672 41.51 0.29 -43.92
CA ASP A 672 42.94 0.25 -44.21
C ASP A 672 43.69 1.04 -43.14
N VAL A 673 44.26 0.32 -42.17
CA VAL A 673 44.86 0.92 -40.98
C VAL A 673 46.26 1.45 -41.29
N ASN A 674 46.98 0.80 -42.20
CA ASN A 674 48.35 1.15 -42.57
C ASN A 674 48.44 2.08 -43.79
N ASN A 675 47.31 2.39 -44.43
CA ASN A 675 47.19 3.17 -45.68
C ASN A 675 47.97 2.55 -46.84
N SER A 676 48.03 1.22 -46.92
CA SER A 676 48.71 0.50 -48.00
C SER A 676 47.93 0.55 -49.32
N GLY A 677 46.61 0.77 -49.24
CA GLY A 677 45.66 0.69 -50.35
C GLY A 677 45.26 -0.75 -50.74
N GLU A 678 45.74 -1.75 -50.01
CA GLU A 678 45.48 -3.18 -50.24
C GLU A 678 44.84 -3.78 -48.98
N PHE A 679 43.98 -4.80 -49.13
CA PHE A 679 43.36 -5.47 -47.98
C PHE A 679 44.29 -6.54 -47.40
N GLU A 680 44.79 -6.32 -46.18
CA GLU A 680 45.74 -7.18 -45.48
C GLU A 680 45.17 -7.69 -44.14
N LEU A 681 44.87 -8.99 -44.04
CA LEU A 681 44.35 -9.60 -42.79
C LEU A 681 45.29 -9.47 -41.58
N SER A 682 46.59 -9.25 -41.80
CA SER A 682 47.59 -9.04 -40.75
C SER A 682 47.63 -7.61 -40.20
N GLU A 683 46.99 -6.64 -40.86
CA GLU A 683 47.12 -5.23 -40.49
C GLU A 683 45.76 -4.52 -40.41
N ASP A 684 44.80 -4.90 -41.24
CA ASP A 684 43.53 -4.17 -41.40
C ASP A 684 42.40 -4.63 -40.48
N ASN A 685 41.39 -3.78 -40.39
CA ASN A 685 40.18 -4.02 -39.63
C ASN A 685 39.02 -4.26 -40.60
N ILE A 686 38.13 -5.20 -40.25
CA ILE A 686 36.90 -5.44 -41.01
C ILE A 686 35.72 -4.91 -40.19
N LEU A 687 35.08 -3.86 -40.70
CA LEU A 687 33.90 -3.26 -40.07
C LEU A 687 32.66 -4.02 -40.55
N VAL A 688 31.80 -4.36 -39.60
CA VAL A 688 30.55 -5.06 -39.84
C VAL A 688 29.40 -4.13 -39.48
N GLY A 689 28.48 -3.91 -40.41
CA GLY A 689 27.45 -2.90 -40.23
C GLY A 689 26.17 -3.12 -41.01
N HIS A 690 25.15 -2.40 -40.56
CA HIS A 690 23.88 -2.29 -41.28
C HIS A 690 24.01 -1.30 -42.43
N THR A 691 23.16 -1.45 -43.45
CA THR A 691 23.13 -0.54 -44.61
C THR A 691 21.71 -0.06 -44.87
N PHE A 692 21.58 1.06 -45.56
CA PHE A 692 20.31 1.53 -46.07
C PHE A 692 20.45 1.96 -47.53
N LYS A 693 19.35 1.87 -48.27
CA LYS A 693 19.30 2.25 -49.68
C LYS A 693 18.65 3.61 -49.82
N PHE A 694 19.32 4.53 -50.51
CA PHE A 694 18.74 5.83 -50.87
C PHE A 694 19.00 6.11 -52.36
N GLY A 695 17.91 6.18 -53.13
CA GLY A 695 17.97 6.17 -54.59
C GLY A 695 18.57 4.87 -55.12
N ASN A 696 19.61 4.96 -55.96
CA ASN A 696 20.32 3.81 -56.52
C ASN A 696 21.55 3.40 -55.69
N ASN A 697 21.89 4.14 -54.64
CA ASN A 697 23.10 3.93 -53.85
C ASN A 697 22.78 3.21 -52.53
N ILE A 698 23.75 2.42 -52.07
CA ILE A 698 23.75 1.76 -50.76
C ILE A 698 24.74 2.50 -49.87
N TYR A 699 24.26 2.98 -48.73
CA TYR A 699 25.01 3.75 -47.75
C TYR A 699 25.19 2.97 -46.44
N TRP A 700 26.24 3.32 -45.70
CA TRP A 700 26.51 2.74 -44.38
C TRP A 700 25.53 3.26 -43.33
N GLY A 701 24.77 2.35 -42.73
CA GLY A 701 23.81 2.65 -41.67
C GLY A 701 24.49 2.93 -40.34
N GLY A 702 25.41 2.03 -39.95
CA GLY A 702 26.21 2.13 -38.74
C GLY A 702 27.02 0.85 -38.50
N THR A 703 28.16 0.99 -37.82
CA THR A 703 29.08 -0.10 -37.49
C THR A 703 28.66 -0.76 -36.19
N VAL A 704 28.35 -2.06 -36.25
CA VAL A 704 27.97 -2.85 -35.07
C VAL A 704 29.22 -3.31 -34.32
N PHE A 705 30.16 -3.92 -35.03
CA PHE A 705 31.42 -4.41 -34.47
C PHE A 705 32.51 -4.47 -35.55
N VAL A 706 33.75 -4.60 -35.09
CA VAL A 706 34.95 -4.70 -35.92
C VAL A 706 35.62 -6.04 -35.65
N ILE A 707 36.04 -6.72 -36.71
CA ILE A 707 36.77 -7.98 -36.65
C ILE A 707 38.23 -7.72 -37.00
N ASN A 708 39.14 -8.33 -36.25
CA ASN A 708 40.55 -8.35 -36.56
C ASN A 708 41.16 -9.76 -36.51
N PHE A 709 42.07 -10.04 -37.46
CA PHE A 709 42.72 -11.33 -37.65
C PHE A 709 44.22 -11.34 -37.36
N ARG A 710 44.80 -10.26 -36.80
CA ARG A 710 46.25 -10.13 -36.52
C ARG A 710 46.81 -11.34 -35.78
N ASP A 711 46.17 -11.72 -34.66
CA ASP A 711 46.59 -12.84 -33.84
C ASP A 711 46.43 -14.19 -34.56
N ALA A 712 45.32 -14.36 -35.30
CA ALA A 712 45.07 -15.56 -36.12
C ALA A 712 46.11 -15.74 -37.23
N VAL A 713 46.53 -14.66 -37.88
CA VAL A 713 47.59 -14.66 -38.90
C VAL A 713 48.96 -14.93 -38.26
N ALA A 714 49.31 -14.21 -37.18
CA ALA A 714 50.60 -14.35 -36.50
C ALA A 714 50.83 -15.77 -35.95
N LEU A 715 49.78 -16.41 -35.45
CA LEU A 715 49.82 -17.77 -34.92
C LEU A 715 49.55 -18.86 -35.98
N ASN A 716 49.27 -18.46 -37.24
CA ASN A 716 48.87 -19.35 -38.33
C ASN A 716 47.68 -20.26 -37.95
N ARG A 717 46.67 -19.68 -37.28
CA ARG A 717 45.45 -20.33 -36.81
C ARG A 717 44.21 -19.60 -37.33
N MET A 718 44.04 -19.57 -38.64
CA MET A 718 42.85 -18.97 -39.26
C MET A 718 41.58 -19.80 -39.03
N PRO A 719 40.39 -19.17 -38.99
CA PRO A 719 39.12 -19.90 -38.96
C PRO A 719 38.99 -20.84 -40.15
N LYS A 720 38.36 -22.00 -39.91
CA LYS A 720 38.14 -23.04 -40.91
C LYS A 720 36.74 -22.90 -41.54
N PRO A 721 36.52 -23.50 -42.72
CA PRO A 721 35.19 -23.61 -43.28
C PRO A 721 34.21 -24.29 -42.30
N ASN A 722 33.03 -23.68 -42.13
CA ASN A 722 31.97 -24.02 -41.18
C ASN A 722 32.22 -23.63 -39.71
N ASP A 723 33.31 -22.91 -39.40
CA ASP A 723 33.44 -22.26 -38.11
C ASP A 723 32.39 -21.13 -37.98
N VAL A 724 31.87 -20.94 -36.77
CA VAL A 724 30.85 -19.94 -36.46
C VAL A 724 31.19 -19.22 -35.16
N TYR A 725 31.30 -17.89 -35.23
CA TYR A 725 31.50 -17.02 -34.08
C TYR A 725 30.23 -16.22 -33.81
N ARG A 726 29.75 -16.24 -32.57
CA ARG A 726 28.59 -15.47 -32.11
C ARG A 726 29.02 -14.14 -31.53
N VAL A 727 28.28 -13.09 -31.89
CA VAL A 727 28.34 -11.77 -31.26
C VAL A 727 26.95 -11.49 -30.71
N ASP A 728 26.84 -11.30 -29.40
CA ASP A 728 25.56 -11.09 -28.73
C ASP A 728 25.63 -9.89 -27.78
N PHE A 729 24.47 -9.37 -27.42
CA PHE A 729 24.29 -8.20 -26.57
C PHE A 729 23.24 -8.50 -25.52
N LYS A 730 23.44 -8.02 -24.30
CA LYS A 730 22.35 -7.91 -23.32
C LYS A 730 21.43 -6.79 -23.79
N ARG A 731 20.15 -7.07 -23.94
CA ARG A 731 19.19 -6.11 -24.51
C ARG A 731 17.80 -6.22 -23.90
N PRO A 732 17.08 -5.09 -23.82
CA PRO A 732 15.69 -5.08 -23.39
C PRO A 732 14.78 -5.90 -24.32
N PHE A 733 13.59 -6.22 -23.83
CA PHE A 733 12.57 -6.94 -24.58
C PHE A 733 11.92 -6.03 -25.62
N ILE A 734 11.51 -6.60 -26.75
CA ILE A 734 10.72 -5.88 -27.76
C ILE A 734 9.22 -6.19 -27.62
N GLU A 735 8.34 -5.39 -28.21
CA GLU A 735 6.87 -5.57 -28.08
C GLU A 735 6.36 -6.95 -28.55
N THR A 736 7.09 -7.61 -29.46
CA THR A 736 6.74 -8.96 -29.94
C THR A 736 7.25 -10.07 -29.02
N ASP A 737 8.04 -9.75 -28.00
CA ASP A 737 8.57 -10.73 -27.07
C ASP A 737 7.49 -11.24 -26.14
N SER A 738 7.45 -12.56 -25.98
CA SER A 738 6.54 -13.22 -25.04
C SER A 738 7.24 -14.34 -24.29
N LEU A 739 7.15 -14.29 -22.97
CA LEU A 739 7.60 -15.33 -22.06
C LEU A 739 6.40 -16.16 -21.64
N VAL A 740 6.50 -17.49 -21.76
CA VAL A 740 5.40 -18.39 -21.38
C VAL A 740 5.86 -19.35 -20.29
N PHE A 741 5.08 -19.44 -19.22
CA PHE A 741 5.35 -20.36 -18.12
C PHE A 741 4.06 -21.01 -17.60
N THR A 742 4.19 -22.22 -17.05
CA THR A 742 3.08 -23.02 -16.53
C THR A 742 3.29 -23.32 -15.05
N VAL A 743 2.24 -23.18 -14.25
CA VAL A 743 2.24 -23.63 -12.86
C VAL A 743 1.99 -25.13 -12.82
N CYS A 744 2.98 -25.89 -12.37
CA CYS A 744 2.86 -27.30 -12.08
C CYS A 744 2.21 -27.51 -10.69
N PRO A 745 1.25 -28.44 -10.57
CA PRO A 745 0.54 -28.69 -9.31
C PRO A 745 1.47 -29.25 -8.22
N ALA A 746 1.07 -29.06 -6.96
CA ALA A 746 1.71 -29.69 -5.82
C ALA A 746 1.63 -31.23 -5.92
N VAL A 747 2.64 -31.91 -5.39
CA VAL A 747 2.57 -33.35 -5.12
C VAL A 747 2.36 -33.54 -3.64
N GLU A 748 1.12 -33.86 -3.25
CA GLU A 748 0.73 -34.00 -1.84
C GLU A 748 1.60 -34.99 -1.06
N MET A 749 2.08 -36.06 -1.71
CA MET A 749 2.89 -37.07 -1.06
C MET A 749 3.75 -37.89 -2.05
N ALA A 750 5.02 -37.54 -2.17
CA ALA A 750 6.01 -38.30 -2.92
C ALA A 750 6.59 -39.44 -2.07
N LYS A 751 6.10 -40.68 -2.29
CA LYS A 751 6.52 -41.88 -1.55
C LYS A 751 8.05 -42.07 -1.51
N GLU A 752 8.73 -41.73 -2.60
CA GLU A 752 10.19 -41.87 -2.73
C GLU A 752 10.98 -40.92 -1.81
N LYS A 753 10.44 -39.73 -1.50
CA LYS A 753 11.05 -38.74 -0.60
C LYS A 753 10.60 -38.87 0.86
N LEU A 754 9.53 -39.63 1.13
CA LEU A 754 8.96 -39.69 2.48
C LEU A 754 9.94 -40.28 3.49
N LYS A 755 10.64 -41.36 3.14
CA LYS A 755 11.53 -42.06 4.07
C LYS A 755 12.69 -41.19 4.57
N SER A 756 13.31 -40.41 3.69
CA SER A 756 14.34 -39.44 4.07
C SER A 756 13.76 -38.24 4.81
N SER A 757 12.53 -37.82 4.50
CA SER A 757 11.87 -36.70 5.17
C SER A 757 11.48 -37.00 6.62
N LEU A 758 11.12 -38.26 6.94
CA LEU A 758 10.78 -38.69 8.32
C LEU A 758 11.95 -38.56 9.30
N ASP A 759 13.19 -38.57 8.82
CA ASP A 759 14.36 -38.36 9.67
C ASP A 759 14.48 -36.94 10.21
N ASN A 760 13.81 -35.96 9.56
CA ASN A 760 13.79 -34.57 9.98
C ASN A 760 12.77 -34.28 11.09
N ILE A 761 11.95 -35.26 11.49
CA ILE A 761 10.96 -35.06 12.57
C ILE A 761 11.64 -34.69 13.87
N LYS A 762 11.27 -33.54 14.42
CA LYS A 762 11.77 -33.01 15.69
C LYS A 762 10.61 -32.62 16.61
N VAL A 763 10.86 -32.70 17.92
CA VAL A 763 10.01 -32.13 18.97
C VAL A 763 10.67 -30.83 19.43
N VAL A 764 9.91 -29.74 19.51
CA VAL A 764 10.39 -28.41 19.88
C VAL A 764 9.47 -27.78 20.94
N PRO A 765 10.03 -27.20 22.01
CA PRO A 765 11.43 -27.28 22.43
C PRO A 765 11.81 -28.67 22.95
N ASN A 766 13.08 -29.04 22.82
CA ASN A 766 13.61 -30.29 23.38
C ASN A 766 15.04 -30.07 23.90
N PRO A 767 15.27 -30.02 25.23
CA PRO A 767 14.27 -30.22 26.28
C PRO A 767 13.26 -29.08 26.39
N TYR A 768 12.04 -29.39 26.85
CA TYR A 768 11.10 -28.38 27.33
C TYR A 768 11.53 -27.93 28.73
N ILE A 769 11.61 -26.62 28.97
CA ILE A 769 12.08 -26.03 30.24
C ILE A 769 11.03 -25.03 30.74
N ALA A 770 10.19 -25.44 31.69
CA ALA A 770 9.15 -24.63 32.35
C ALA A 770 8.09 -23.96 31.44
N THR A 771 8.48 -23.05 30.54
CA THR A 771 7.67 -22.31 29.57
C THR A 771 8.34 -22.24 28.18
N ASN A 772 7.61 -21.81 27.17
CA ASN A 772 8.07 -21.73 25.78
C ASN A 772 7.43 -20.52 25.06
N ALA A 773 8.13 -19.91 24.12
CA ALA A 773 7.65 -18.76 23.34
C ALA A 773 6.44 -19.07 22.43
N MET A 774 6.12 -20.35 22.20
CA MET A 774 4.93 -20.78 21.45
C MET A 774 3.66 -20.81 22.32
N GLU A 775 3.80 -20.62 23.64
CA GLU A 775 2.68 -20.63 24.57
C GLU A 775 1.99 -19.26 24.55
N PRO A 776 0.66 -19.20 24.33
CA PRO A 776 -0.05 -17.92 24.32
C PRO A 776 0.09 -17.23 25.68
N ALA A 777 0.50 -15.97 25.69
CA ALA A 777 0.47 -15.16 26.91
C ALA A 777 -0.98 -14.96 27.36
N VAL A 778 -1.22 -15.08 28.67
CA VAL A 778 -2.52 -14.84 29.29
C VAL A 778 -2.36 -13.71 30.29
N SER A 779 -3.14 -12.63 30.12
CA SER A 779 -3.06 -11.45 30.99
C SER A 779 -3.98 -11.60 32.22
N ASN A 780 -5.05 -12.38 32.08
CA ASN A 780 -6.03 -12.64 33.11
C ASN A 780 -5.40 -13.49 34.24
N PRO A 781 -5.28 -12.93 35.46
CA PRO A 781 -4.62 -13.61 36.57
C PRO A 781 -5.37 -14.86 37.08
N PHE A 782 -6.62 -15.08 36.63
CA PHE A 782 -7.43 -16.24 37.00
C PHE A 782 -7.26 -17.44 36.06
N LEU A 783 -6.49 -17.29 34.97
CA LEU A 783 -6.26 -18.34 33.98
C LEU A 783 -4.84 -18.91 34.11
N ASN A 784 -4.71 -20.22 33.96
CA ASN A 784 -3.40 -20.89 33.92
C ASN A 784 -2.78 -20.80 32.51
N GLN A 785 -1.46 -20.63 32.46
CA GLN A 785 -0.68 -20.69 31.22
C GLN A 785 -0.88 -22.05 30.52
N ARG A 786 -1.34 -22.03 29.26
CA ARG A 786 -1.57 -23.25 28.46
C ARG A 786 -0.23 -23.73 27.87
N ARG A 787 0.33 -24.81 28.44
CA ARG A 787 1.63 -25.38 28.01
C ARG A 787 1.53 -26.09 26.69
N ARG A 788 2.56 -25.98 25.85
CA ARG A 788 2.56 -26.61 24.50
C ARG A 788 3.94 -27.10 24.05
N LEU A 789 3.94 -28.29 23.45
CA LEU A 789 5.05 -28.87 22.69
C LEU A 789 4.65 -29.02 21.23
N MET A 790 5.59 -28.87 20.29
CA MET A 790 5.31 -29.02 18.86
C MET A 790 6.11 -30.18 18.26
N PHE A 791 5.44 -31.03 17.46
CA PHE A 791 6.10 -31.94 16.52
C PHE A 791 6.20 -31.27 15.16
N THR A 792 7.37 -31.32 14.53
CA THR A 792 7.67 -30.70 13.23
C THR A 792 8.03 -31.74 12.17
N HIS A 793 7.93 -31.37 10.89
CA HIS A 793 8.21 -32.24 9.74
C HIS A 793 7.39 -33.54 9.74
N ILE A 794 6.20 -33.53 10.35
CA ILE A 794 5.35 -34.72 10.37
C ILE A 794 4.63 -34.88 9.03
N PRO A 795 4.26 -36.10 8.63
CA PRO A 795 3.32 -36.29 7.52
C PRO A 795 1.98 -35.65 7.86
N ALA A 796 1.33 -35.03 6.86
CA ALA A 796 0.03 -34.37 7.03
C ALA A 796 -1.05 -35.32 7.61
N ASN A 797 -0.98 -36.62 7.28
CA ASN A 797 -1.82 -37.65 7.87
C ASN A 797 -0.97 -38.70 8.60
N CYS A 798 -0.99 -38.67 9.94
CA CYS A 798 -0.23 -39.60 10.78
C CYS A 798 -0.85 -39.79 12.17
N THR A 799 -0.40 -40.84 12.87
CA THR A 799 -0.73 -41.07 14.28
C THR A 799 0.55 -40.97 15.10
N ILE A 800 0.54 -40.14 16.14
CA ILE A 800 1.64 -39.97 17.10
C ILE A 800 1.22 -40.63 18.42
N LYS A 801 2.02 -41.55 18.92
CA LYS A 801 1.83 -42.18 20.23
C LYS A 801 2.99 -41.83 21.15
N ILE A 802 2.66 -41.41 22.38
CA ILE A 802 3.64 -40.96 23.36
C ILE A 802 3.70 -41.96 24.51
N PHE A 803 4.91 -42.31 24.92
CA PHE A 803 5.20 -43.26 25.98
C PHE A 803 6.22 -42.69 26.95
N THR A 804 6.16 -43.12 28.20
CA THR A 804 7.25 -42.90 29.18
C THR A 804 8.48 -43.74 28.82
N ALA A 805 9.64 -43.43 29.39
CA ALA A 805 10.86 -44.23 29.21
C ALA A 805 10.72 -45.71 29.64
N SER A 806 9.75 -46.06 30.49
CA SER A 806 9.43 -47.44 30.89
C SER A 806 8.40 -48.12 29.97
N GLY A 807 7.90 -47.45 28.94
CA GLY A 807 6.95 -48.00 27.97
C GLY A 807 5.48 -47.86 28.35
N VAL A 808 5.15 -47.08 29.40
CA VAL A 808 3.74 -46.77 29.74
C VAL A 808 3.18 -45.79 28.73
N PHE A 809 2.01 -46.09 28.17
CA PHE A 809 1.29 -45.24 27.23
C PHE A 809 0.76 -43.99 27.93
N VAL A 810 1.01 -42.83 27.33
CA VAL A 810 0.66 -41.50 27.89
C VAL A 810 -0.50 -40.89 27.11
N ASP A 811 -0.35 -40.81 25.78
CA ASP A 811 -1.32 -40.15 24.92
C ASP A 811 -1.19 -40.60 23.44
N GLU A 812 -2.26 -40.39 22.66
CA GLU A 812 -2.34 -40.61 21.21
C GLU A 812 -2.94 -39.39 20.50
N ILE A 813 -2.15 -38.81 19.58
CA ILE A 813 -2.54 -37.68 18.75
C ILE A 813 -2.80 -38.19 17.33
N LYS A 814 -4.00 -37.96 16.82
CA LYS A 814 -4.35 -38.22 15.43
C LYS A 814 -4.23 -36.93 14.63
N VAL A 815 -3.33 -36.92 13.65
CA VAL A 815 -3.08 -35.76 12.81
C VAL A 815 -3.75 -35.98 11.45
N ASP A 816 -4.61 -35.03 11.09
CA ASP A 816 -5.23 -34.93 9.77
C ASP A 816 -5.19 -33.47 9.32
N ASN A 817 -4.01 -33.05 8.87
CA ASN A 817 -3.72 -31.69 8.44
C ASN A 817 -3.94 -31.53 6.92
N PRO A 818 -4.04 -30.28 6.44
CA PRO A 818 -3.81 -29.95 5.04
C PRO A 818 -2.47 -30.54 4.53
N PRO A 819 -2.37 -30.94 3.24
CA PRO A 819 -1.22 -31.67 2.71
C PRO A 819 0.14 -30.99 2.88
N ASP A 820 0.15 -29.66 2.94
CA ASP A 820 1.32 -28.81 3.09
C ASP A 820 1.74 -28.61 4.55
N LYS A 821 0.85 -28.81 5.54
CA LYS A 821 1.10 -28.48 6.95
C LYS A 821 1.74 -29.62 7.73
N GLY A 822 3.03 -29.49 8.01
CA GLY A 822 3.89 -30.49 8.67
C GLY A 822 4.07 -30.34 10.18
N ILE A 823 3.11 -29.74 10.89
CA ILE A 823 3.23 -29.49 12.35
C ILE A 823 1.99 -29.95 13.13
N VAL A 824 2.17 -30.31 14.40
CA VAL A 824 1.06 -30.45 15.37
C VAL A 824 1.52 -30.05 16.77
N HIS A 825 0.65 -29.36 17.50
CA HIS A 825 0.85 -29.02 18.91
C HIS A 825 0.24 -30.08 19.82
N TRP A 826 0.94 -30.38 20.91
CA TRP A 826 0.49 -31.22 22.02
C TRP A 826 0.42 -30.38 23.29
N ASP A 827 -0.68 -30.50 24.02
CA ASP A 827 -0.99 -29.76 25.26
C ASP A 827 -0.24 -30.28 26.50
N MET A 828 0.58 -31.32 26.33
CA MET A 828 1.34 -31.97 27.41
C MET A 828 0.44 -32.61 28.49
N LEU A 829 -0.80 -32.96 28.13
CA LEU A 829 -1.71 -33.70 28.99
C LEU A 829 -1.66 -35.19 28.67
N THR A 830 -1.90 -36.03 29.68
CA THR A 830 -2.19 -37.45 29.46
C THR A 830 -3.57 -37.60 28.85
N LYS A 831 -3.88 -38.80 28.35
CA LYS A 831 -5.23 -39.13 27.87
C LYS A 831 -6.35 -38.86 28.88
N GLU A 832 -6.04 -38.85 30.17
CA GLU A 832 -6.96 -38.53 31.27
C GLU A 832 -7.05 -37.03 31.61
N GLY A 833 -6.35 -36.15 30.86
CA GLY A 833 -6.34 -34.70 31.06
C GLY A 833 -5.42 -34.22 32.20
N LEU A 834 -4.46 -35.05 32.62
CA LEU A 834 -3.51 -34.70 33.69
C LEU A 834 -2.18 -34.19 33.11
N GLU A 835 -1.56 -33.20 33.75
CA GLU A 835 -0.22 -32.77 33.31
C GLU A 835 0.82 -33.88 33.47
N ILE A 836 1.68 -34.05 32.47
CA ILE A 836 2.80 -34.99 32.54
C ILE A 836 3.87 -34.59 33.57
N ALA A 837 4.56 -35.57 34.13
CA ALA A 837 5.68 -35.35 35.06
C ALA A 837 6.98 -34.98 34.33
N PRO A 838 7.96 -34.35 35.01
CA PRO A 838 9.31 -34.18 34.46
C PRO A 838 9.95 -35.53 34.14
N GLY A 839 10.58 -35.67 32.99
CA GLY A 839 11.17 -36.94 32.56
C GLY A 839 11.48 -37.04 31.08
N ILE A 840 11.91 -38.24 30.66
CA ILE A 840 12.17 -38.57 29.25
C ILE A 840 10.98 -39.36 28.71
N TYR A 841 10.52 -38.93 27.53
CA TYR A 841 9.41 -39.52 26.80
C TYR A 841 9.88 -40.02 25.43
N ILE A 842 9.22 -41.07 24.93
CA ILE A 842 9.46 -41.67 23.63
C ILE A 842 8.20 -41.46 22.79
N TYR A 843 8.37 -41.03 21.54
CA TYR A 843 7.27 -40.92 20.59
C TYR A 843 7.42 -41.91 19.45
N HIS A 844 6.29 -42.42 18.97
CA HIS A 844 6.16 -43.27 17.80
C HIS A 844 5.20 -42.61 16.82
N ILE A 845 5.68 -42.29 15.62
CA ILE A 845 4.89 -41.68 14.56
C ILE A 845 4.73 -42.69 13.44
N ARG A 846 3.50 -42.88 12.98
CA ARG A 846 3.16 -43.74 11.85
C ARG A 846 2.37 -42.98 10.81
N SER A 847 2.85 -42.95 9.57
CA SER A 847 2.11 -42.36 8.44
C SER A 847 0.87 -43.19 8.12
N GLY A 848 -0.30 -42.53 8.01
CA GLY A 848 -1.56 -43.21 7.72
C GLY A 848 -1.65 -43.73 6.27
N LYS A 849 -0.98 -43.07 5.31
CA LYS A 849 -1.05 -43.42 3.88
C LYS A 849 -0.01 -44.46 3.44
N THR A 850 1.22 -44.40 3.93
CA THR A 850 2.32 -45.30 3.49
C THR A 850 2.66 -46.37 4.51
N GLY A 851 2.31 -46.18 5.79
CA GLY A 851 2.67 -47.08 6.87
C GLY A 851 4.13 -46.96 7.32
N GLU A 852 4.91 -46.01 6.79
CA GLU A 852 6.26 -45.71 7.27
C GLU A 852 6.22 -45.17 8.71
N GLU A 853 7.23 -45.52 9.50
CA GLU A 853 7.25 -45.27 10.95
C GLU A 853 8.56 -44.62 11.40
N LYS A 854 8.47 -43.75 12.42
CA LYS A 854 9.61 -43.10 13.07
C LYS A 854 9.48 -43.18 14.58
N LEU A 855 10.59 -43.50 15.25
CA LEU A 855 10.73 -43.43 16.70
C LEU A 855 11.70 -42.31 17.08
N GLY A 856 11.40 -41.60 18.15
CA GLY A 856 12.28 -40.58 18.73
C GLY A 856 12.00 -40.34 20.21
N LYS A 857 12.68 -39.36 20.80
CA LYS A 857 12.60 -39.04 22.22
C LYS A 857 12.65 -37.53 22.49
N PHE A 858 12.03 -37.10 23.58
CA PHE A 858 12.13 -35.73 24.09
C PHE A 858 12.20 -35.72 25.62
N ALA A 859 12.68 -34.63 26.19
CA ALA A 859 12.79 -34.45 27.63
C ALA A 859 11.96 -33.25 28.10
N VAL A 860 11.39 -33.37 29.30
CA VAL A 860 10.61 -32.33 29.97
C VAL A 860 11.23 -32.05 31.33
N VAL A 861 11.57 -30.78 31.56
CA VAL A 861 12.08 -30.22 32.81
C VAL A 861 11.06 -29.19 33.28
N LYS A 862 10.50 -29.38 34.48
CA LYS A 862 9.58 -28.41 35.11
C LYS A 862 10.29 -27.63 36.19
#